data_AF-A0A6P7FF61-F1
#
_entry.id   AF-A0A6P7FF61-F1
#
_cell.length_a   1.000
_cell.length_b   1.000
_cell.length_c   1.000
_cell.angle_alpha   90.00
_cell.angle_beta   90.00
_cell.angle_gamma   90.00
#
_symmetry.space_group_name_H-M   'P 1'
#
loop_
_entity.id
_entity.type
_entity.pdbx_description
1 polymer ?
#
loop_
_entity_poly.entity_id
_entity_poly.type
_entity_poly.pdbx_seq_one_letter_code
_entity_poly.pdbx_strand_id
1 'polypeptide(L)'
;GIGSKSLPLSIRTNLVLRCTLTKVKNFNCFRTLVNLEKFYYFETGVFHSLLQLQTLYILRAPKLLKIQPDVFDVYLPKLKILRIVDTGLEEMPDLNSLNPTSILHMIDLERNQIQKIQTRQVNNVRAAQFLLNFNQLEVVEEAAFAGSEIANLSFKGNFRLTQLHKKAFSGLQSLRYIDLSGTAITFLPTEGLREIDTLKVQNTKSLKVFPSVFNFQYLKEAWLTYPYHCCAFKFPRTHDPWEYAKHARFVEELQAACKSKNSTESSGVLPTELYKWLPANLTINTEIQSDELWGSEHEVFHNDTNIKLVTTTVCGEIYRNYMEIKCEPEPDAFNPCEDLMGNWGLRVPVWFISFSALIGNLFVIVVISTSHFRLTVSKFLMCNLAFADLCIGVHLLLIAAVDACSIGSYFNSAIDWQEGNGCDVAGFLTVFGNILSVYTLTVITTERWYTITWAIHLNKRLKLRNAVKVMFAGWVCAIFMASLPLLGISSYSKTSICLPLECKGKADTIYLSTLLAFNALAFGLICVCYGSMYKSIREGGRTGSTTSVRSDLTVAKRMALLVFTDFACWAPIAFFGITALLGYPLITVTHTKILLVFFYPLNSCANPCLYALLTQQYRRDFFILMGRYGICKDRAERHKGAIGGKPLPYGSGLQYKKTCVDSSMKAGGASQRGSAMTSMTTVVSVECPMLRTCSRNSSSNYRPESVMALSDFNVRNTNNFHDCNKYIASENL
;
A
#
# COMPACT_ATOMS: atom_id res chain seq x y z
N GLY A 1 -27.92 70.46 27.60
CA GLY A 1 -29.28 71.00 27.42
C GLY A 1 -29.75 70.71 26.02
N ILE A 2 -31.05 70.46 25.87
CA ILE A 2 -31.82 70.18 24.64
C ILE A 2 -31.52 68.78 24.05
N GLY A 3 -32.45 67.83 23.89
CA GLY A 3 -33.89 67.81 24.11
C GLY A 3 -34.40 66.44 23.65
N SER A 4 -35.40 65.92 24.36
CA SER A 4 -36.14 64.70 24.07
C SER A 4 -36.80 64.72 22.68
N LYS A 5 -36.59 63.67 21.87
CA LYS A 5 -37.55 63.24 20.86
C LYS A 5 -37.73 61.73 20.93
N SER A 6 -38.80 61.35 21.62
CA SER A 6 -39.47 60.06 21.45
C SER A 6 -40.02 59.98 20.01
N LEU A 7 -39.61 58.95 19.27
CA LEU A 7 -40.26 58.54 18.02
C LEU A 7 -40.75 57.10 18.20
N PRO A 8 -42.04 56.82 17.96
CA PRO A 8 -42.60 55.48 18.12
C PRO A 8 -42.39 54.71 16.82
N LEU A 9 -41.61 53.62 16.82
CA LEU A 9 -41.60 52.72 15.66
C LEU A 9 -41.45 51.25 16.08
N SER A 10 -42.61 50.58 16.08
CA SER A 10 -42.75 49.18 15.74
C SER A 10 -42.25 48.96 14.31
N ILE A 11 -40.99 48.53 14.13
CA ILE A 11 -40.51 47.91 12.88
C ILE A 11 -39.49 46.82 13.21
N ARG A 12 -39.82 45.58 12.81
CA ARG A 12 -38.88 44.46 12.64
C ARG A 12 -37.71 44.90 11.74
N THR A 13 -36.54 45.21 12.28
CA THR A 13 -35.30 45.34 11.49
C THR A 13 -34.10 44.81 12.26
N ASN A 14 -33.37 43.90 11.64
CA ASN A 14 -32.02 43.48 12.04
C ASN A 14 -31.09 44.69 11.99
N LEU A 15 -30.95 45.42 13.09
CA LEU A 15 -30.05 46.57 13.18
C LEU A 15 -28.60 46.06 13.35
N VAL A 16 -27.86 45.93 12.24
CA VAL A 16 -26.42 45.68 12.24
C VAL A 16 -25.72 47.04 12.36
N LEU A 17 -25.15 47.35 13.54
CA LEU A 17 -24.29 48.51 13.69
C LEU A 17 -22.82 48.13 13.53
N ARG A 18 -22.12 48.79 12.59
CA ARG A 18 -20.66 48.94 12.61
C ARG A 18 -20.32 49.89 13.76
N CYS A 19 -19.84 49.37 14.88
CA CYS A 19 -19.39 50.21 16.00
C CYS A 19 -17.86 50.37 16.00
N THR A 20 -17.39 51.61 15.93
CA THR A 20 -16.02 52.01 16.30
C THR A 20 -15.90 52.18 17.82
N LEU A 21 -16.43 51.24 18.61
CA LEU A 21 -16.38 51.28 20.08
C LEU A 21 -15.15 50.51 20.58
N THR A 22 -14.33 51.17 21.41
CA THR A 22 -13.16 50.56 22.07
C THR A 22 -13.50 49.88 23.40
N LYS A 23 -14.63 50.21 24.03
CA LYS A 23 -15.18 49.63 25.28
C LYS A 23 -16.72 49.66 25.25
N VAL A 24 -17.40 48.64 25.80
CA VAL A 24 -18.87 48.56 25.90
C VAL A 24 -19.29 48.51 27.37
N LYS A 25 -20.03 49.52 27.82
CA LYS A 25 -20.40 49.74 29.24
C LYS A 25 -21.86 49.45 29.60
N ASN A 26 -22.78 49.36 28.62
CA ASN A 26 -24.20 49.11 28.86
C ASN A 26 -24.88 48.53 27.61
N PHE A 27 -25.43 47.32 27.70
CA PHE A 27 -26.20 46.65 26.66
C PHE A 27 -27.70 46.90 26.90
N ASN A 28 -28.29 47.94 26.29
CA ASN A 28 -29.76 48.12 26.33
C ASN A 28 -30.46 47.96 24.96
N CYS A 29 -29.75 47.59 23.88
CA CYS A 29 -30.42 47.34 22.58
C CYS A 29 -29.68 46.47 21.54
N PHE A 30 -28.48 45.95 21.80
CA PHE A 30 -27.64 45.36 20.74
C PHE A 30 -27.69 43.83 20.74
N ARG A 31 -28.12 43.23 19.61
CA ARG A 31 -28.21 41.76 19.41
C ARG A 31 -27.05 41.18 18.58
N THR A 32 -26.33 42.03 17.85
CA THR A 32 -25.31 41.63 16.87
C THR A 32 -24.19 42.66 16.84
N LEU A 33 -22.98 42.28 17.28
CA LEU A 33 -21.75 43.06 17.20
C LEU A 33 -20.93 42.61 15.99
N VAL A 34 -20.71 43.50 15.02
CA VAL A 34 -20.03 43.15 13.76
C VAL A 34 -19.02 44.21 13.38
N ASN A 35 -17.84 43.77 12.94
CA ASN A 35 -16.77 44.62 12.40
C ASN A 35 -16.17 45.54 13.47
N LEU A 36 -15.73 44.94 14.57
CA LEU A 36 -15.16 45.61 15.72
C LEU A 36 -13.62 45.59 15.67
N GLU A 37 -13.01 46.25 14.68
CA GLU A 37 -11.56 46.20 14.41
C GLU A 37 -10.68 46.66 15.59
N LYS A 38 -11.22 47.53 16.47
CA LYS A 38 -10.50 48.07 17.63
C LYS A 38 -10.97 47.49 18.97
N PHE A 39 -11.91 46.54 18.96
CA PHE A 39 -12.45 45.98 20.19
C PHE A 39 -11.52 44.89 20.75
N TYR A 40 -11.15 45.03 22.02
CA TYR A 40 -10.16 44.16 22.66
C TYR A 40 -10.59 43.66 24.05
N TYR A 41 -11.69 44.16 24.62
CA TYR A 41 -12.03 43.91 26.02
C TYR A 41 -13.53 44.06 26.31
N PHE A 42 -14.07 43.10 27.08
CA PHE A 42 -15.38 43.19 27.73
C PHE A 42 -15.21 43.64 29.17
N GLU A 43 -15.99 44.62 29.61
CA GLU A 43 -16.08 44.95 31.03
C GLU A 43 -16.89 43.86 31.78
N THR A 44 -16.50 43.57 33.02
CA THR A 44 -17.17 42.59 33.88
C THR A 44 -18.64 42.98 34.09
N GLY A 45 -19.55 41.99 34.03
CA GLY A 45 -20.98 42.21 34.25
C GLY A 45 -21.75 42.89 33.12
N VAL A 46 -21.14 43.02 31.93
CA VAL A 46 -21.77 43.66 30.75
C VAL A 46 -23.10 43.02 30.32
N PHE A 47 -23.34 41.76 30.69
CA PHE A 47 -24.57 41.01 30.35
C PHE A 47 -25.57 40.87 31.51
N HIS A 48 -25.29 41.38 32.73
CA HIS A 48 -26.13 41.15 33.92
C HIS A 48 -27.61 41.56 33.75
N SER A 49 -27.89 42.59 32.98
CA SER A 49 -29.26 43.11 32.80
C SER A 49 -30.01 42.52 31.59
N LEU A 50 -29.45 41.52 30.90
CA LEU A 50 -29.92 41.03 29.60
C LEU A 50 -30.75 39.74 29.66
N LEU A 51 -31.71 39.66 30.56
CA LEU A 51 -32.56 38.46 30.76
C LEU A 51 -33.37 38.01 29.52
N GLN A 52 -33.53 38.88 28.52
CA GLN A 52 -34.26 38.61 27.27
C GLN A 52 -33.36 38.27 26.07
N LEU A 53 -32.04 38.19 26.26
CA LEU A 53 -31.10 37.93 25.18
C LEU A 53 -31.29 36.52 24.62
N GLN A 54 -31.53 36.44 23.31
CA GLN A 54 -31.69 35.16 22.60
C GLN A 54 -30.47 34.80 21.75
N THR A 55 -29.82 35.81 21.18
CA THR A 55 -28.71 35.65 20.26
C THR A 55 -27.62 36.66 20.61
N LEU A 56 -26.39 36.18 20.75
CA LEU A 56 -25.21 37.02 20.94
C LEU A 56 -24.21 36.74 19.82
N TYR A 57 -24.02 37.70 18.92
CA TYR A 57 -23.03 37.62 17.86
C TYR A 57 -21.91 38.61 18.11
N ILE A 58 -20.67 38.12 18.07
CA ILE A 58 -19.41 38.87 18.10
C ILE A 58 -18.64 38.44 16.85
N LEU A 59 -18.68 39.28 15.81
CA LEU A 59 -18.10 38.96 14.51
C LEU A 59 -17.02 39.97 14.15
N ARG A 60 -15.86 39.48 13.67
CA ARG A 60 -14.75 40.31 13.18
C ARG A 60 -14.21 41.27 14.24
N ALA A 61 -13.57 40.70 15.26
CA ALA A 61 -12.94 41.43 16.37
C ALA A 61 -11.50 40.94 16.60
N PRO A 62 -10.55 41.26 15.70
CA PRO A 62 -9.23 40.64 15.68
C PRO A 62 -8.36 40.97 16.89
N LYS A 63 -8.67 42.04 17.65
CA LYS A 63 -7.93 42.43 18.85
C LYS A 63 -8.50 41.85 20.15
N LEU A 64 -9.61 41.11 20.08
CA LEU A 64 -10.18 40.41 21.23
C LEU A 64 -9.40 39.11 21.44
N LEU A 65 -8.38 39.15 22.29
CA LEU A 65 -7.48 38.01 22.54
C LEU A 65 -8.00 37.06 23.62
N LYS A 66 -8.74 37.58 24.61
CA LYS A 66 -9.26 36.83 25.75
C LYS A 66 -10.61 37.39 26.19
N ILE A 67 -11.46 36.52 26.75
CA ILE A 67 -12.68 36.89 27.44
C ILE A 67 -12.49 36.52 28.91
N GLN A 68 -12.67 37.48 29.82
CA GLN A 68 -12.52 37.21 31.25
C GLN A 68 -13.59 36.21 31.73
N PRO A 69 -13.27 35.29 32.66
CA PRO A 69 -14.21 34.26 33.12
C PRO A 69 -15.56 34.84 33.59
N ASP A 70 -15.52 35.96 34.32
CA ASP A 70 -16.69 36.62 34.91
C ASP A 70 -17.64 37.26 33.88
N VAL A 71 -17.26 37.31 32.60
CA VAL A 71 -18.10 37.93 31.55
C VAL A 71 -19.34 37.09 31.27
N PHE A 72 -19.22 35.76 31.30
CA PHE A 72 -20.32 34.83 31.08
C PHE A 72 -20.87 34.21 32.37
N ASP A 73 -20.42 34.69 33.53
CA ASP A 73 -20.96 34.33 34.84
C ASP A 73 -22.31 35.02 35.10
N VAL A 74 -23.28 34.77 34.23
CA VAL A 74 -24.56 35.48 34.16
C VAL A 74 -25.69 34.54 33.80
N TYR A 75 -26.81 34.66 34.51
CA TYR A 75 -28.03 33.92 34.20
C TYR A 75 -28.73 34.48 32.94
N LEU A 76 -28.64 33.75 31.82
CA LEU A 76 -29.24 34.11 30.53
C LEU A 76 -30.27 33.06 30.07
N PRO A 77 -31.49 33.05 30.65
CA PRO A 77 -32.45 31.93 30.48
C PRO A 77 -33.01 31.76 29.06
N LYS A 78 -32.98 32.83 28.25
CA LYS A 78 -33.53 32.83 26.88
C LYS A 78 -32.46 32.67 25.80
N LEU A 79 -31.18 32.54 26.17
CA LEU A 79 -30.09 32.45 25.20
C LEU A 79 -30.24 31.16 24.41
N LYS A 80 -30.10 31.27 23.09
CA LYS A 80 -30.16 30.16 22.14
C LYS A 80 -28.92 30.08 21.26
N ILE A 81 -28.33 31.21 20.89
CA ILE A 81 -27.20 31.23 19.97
C ILE A 81 -26.09 32.14 20.52
N LEU A 82 -24.89 31.58 20.62
CA LEU A 82 -23.65 32.29 20.93
C LEU A 82 -22.69 32.13 19.76
N ARG A 83 -22.31 33.22 19.09
CA ARG A 83 -21.31 33.20 18.01
C ARG A 83 -20.20 34.19 18.30
N ILE A 84 -18.97 33.71 18.37
CA ILE A 84 -17.75 34.51 18.52
C ILE A 84 -16.80 34.06 17.41
N VAL A 85 -16.87 34.75 16.27
CA VAL A 85 -16.25 34.28 15.02
C VAL A 85 -15.33 35.36 14.46
N ASP A 86 -14.20 34.93 13.90
CA ASP A 86 -13.21 35.82 13.29
C ASP A 86 -12.69 36.84 14.32
N THR A 87 -12.29 36.33 15.49
CA THR A 87 -11.71 37.12 16.58
C THR A 87 -10.29 36.64 16.88
N GLY A 88 -9.54 37.42 17.66
CA GLY A 88 -8.17 37.08 18.05
C GLY A 88 -8.08 36.06 19.20
N LEU A 89 -9.17 35.38 19.54
CA LEU A 89 -9.30 34.64 20.81
C LEU A 89 -8.32 33.46 20.89
N GLU A 90 -7.39 33.49 21.85
CA GLU A 90 -6.33 32.49 22.03
C GLU A 90 -6.71 31.36 23.00
N GLU A 91 -7.67 31.63 23.89
CA GLU A 91 -8.11 30.73 24.96
C GLU A 91 -9.63 30.50 24.88
N MET A 92 -10.07 29.28 25.19
CA MET A 92 -11.48 28.95 25.23
C MET A 92 -12.17 29.75 26.37
N PRO A 93 -13.31 30.42 26.09
CA PRO A 93 -13.99 31.28 27.07
C PRO A 93 -14.75 30.43 28.09
N ASP A 94 -14.79 30.83 29.36
CA ASP A 94 -15.54 30.06 30.37
C ASP A 94 -17.05 30.06 30.03
N LEU A 95 -17.58 28.89 29.71
CA LEU A 95 -19.00 28.67 29.36
C LEU A 95 -19.77 27.98 30.49
N ASN A 96 -19.10 27.60 31.57
CA ASN A 96 -19.68 26.74 32.61
C ASN A 96 -20.84 27.42 33.35
N SER A 97 -20.74 28.73 33.52
CA SER A 97 -21.74 29.54 34.21
C SER A 97 -22.90 30.01 33.33
N LEU A 98 -22.94 29.67 32.03
CA LEU A 98 -24.04 30.10 31.15
C LEU A 98 -25.42 29.57 31.60
N ASN A 99 -25.45 28.61 32.55
CA ASN A 99 -26.61 28.01 33.23
C ASN A 99 -27.93 28.17 32.46
N PRO A 100 -28.01 27.68 31.22
CA PRO A 100 -29.16 27.98 30.40
C PRO A 100 -30.29 27.03 30.82
N THR A 101 -31.45 27.59 31.12
CA THR A 101 -32.68 26.81 31.38
C THR A 101 -33.13 26.00 30.16
N SER A 102 -32.56 26.29 28.98
CA SER A 102 -32.89 25.67 27.69
C SER A 102 -31.61 25.27 26.95
N ILE A 103 -31.72 24.25 26.09
CA ILE A 103 -30.62 23.80 25.24
C ILE A 103 -30.26 24.92 24.25
N LEU A 104 -28.98 25.30 24.20
CA LEU A 104 -28.48 26.25 23.20
C LEU A 104 -28.60 25.62 21.81
N HIS A 105 -29.11 26.35 20.83
CA HIS A 105 -29.15 25.88 19.45
C HIS A 105 -27.74 25.79 18.84
N MET A 106 -26.85 26.73 19.17
CA MET A 106 -25.52 26.80 18.57
C MET A 106 -24.54 27.62 19.41
N ILE A 107 -23.35 27.06 19.60
CA ILE A 107 -22.14 27.73 20.09
C ILE A 107 -21.13 27.67 18.95
N ASP A 108 -20.75 28.82 18.43
CA ASP A 108 -19.87 28.95 17.27
C ASP A 108 -18.64 29.78 17.66
N LEU A 109 -17.49 29.12 17.71
CA LEU A 109 -16.18 29.67 18.01
C LEU A 109 -15.22 29.50 16.81
N GLU A 110 -15.76 29.47 15.58
CA GLU A 110 -14.96 29.29 14.37
C GLU A 110 -13.99 30.46 14.10
N ARG A 111 -12.88 30.15 13.42
CA ARG A 111 -11.89 31.14 12.94
C ARG A 111 -11.34 32.03 14.06
N ASN A 112 -11.01 31.44 15.21
CA ASN A 112 -10.25 32.10 16.26
C ASN A 112 -8.82 31.51 16.32
N GLN A 113 -8.10 31.77 17.41
CA GLN A 113 -6.71 31.33 17.61
C GLN A 113 -6.61 30.38 18.81
N ILE A 114 -7.68 29.66 19.15
CA ILE A 114 -7.74 28.80 20.34
C ILE A 114 -6.74 27.65 20.18
N GLN A 115 -5.85 27.48 21.17
CA GLN A 115 -4.75 26.51 21.10
C GLN A 115 -5.02 25.21 21.88
N LYS A 116 -5.79 25.27 22.96
CA LYS A 116 -5.98 24.13 23.86
C LYS A 116 -7.37 24.11 24.46
N ILE A 117 -7.89 22.91 24.70
CA ILE A 117 -9.07 22.68 25.54
C ILE A 117 -8.65 21.88 26.76
N GLN A 118 -8.78 22.49 27.92
CA GLN A 118 -8.36 21.92 29.20
C GLN A 118 -9.40 20.95 29.75
N THR A 119 -8.99 20.13 30.72
CA THR A 119 -9.89 19.23 31.45
C THR A 119 -11.07 19.99 32.05
N ARG A 120 -12.30 19.53 31.79
CA ARG A 120 -13.56 20.13 32.25
C ARG A 120 -13.74 21.61 31.90
N GLN A 121 -13.08 22.09 30.84
CA GLN A 121 -13.24 23.48 30.42
C GLN A 121 -14.62 23.73 29.79
N VAL A 122 -15.22 22.73 29.15
CA VAL A 122 -16.60 22.73 28.63
C VAL A 122 -17.46 21.80 29.50
N ASN A 123 -17.81 22.24 30.71
CA ASN A 123 -18.55 21.41 31.68
C ASN A 123 -20.03 21.77 31.72
N ASN A 124 -20.91 20.77 31.72
CA ASN A 124 -22.38 20.93 31.82
C ASN A 124 -23.01 21.85 30.75
N VAL A 125 -22.39 21.97 29.58
CA VAL A 125 -22.89 22.77 28.47
C VAL A 125 -23.90 21.95 27.68
N ARG A 126 -25.13 22.48 27.50
CA ARG A 126 -26.19 21.84 26.71
C ARG A 126 -26.38 22.58 25.40
N ALA A 127 -25.93 22.01 24.29
CA ALA A 127 -25.97 22.65 22.98
C ALA A 127 -26.29 21.66 21.83
N ALA A 128 -27.10 22.07 20.86
CA ALA A 128 -27.30 21.26 19.66
C ALA A 128 -26.07 21.28 18.75
N GLN A 129 -25.32 22.39 18.70
CA GLN A 129 -24.11 22.51 17.89
C GLN A 129 -23.00 23.23 18.65
N PHE A 130 -21.78 22.69 18.59
CA PHE A 130 -20.57 23.29 19.13
C PHE A 130 -19.47 23.25 18.04
N LEU A 131 -19.11 24.42 17.51
CA LEU A 131 -18.21 24.55 16.37
C LEU A 131 -16.90 25.23 16.80
N LEU A 132 -15.77 24.54 16.58
CA LEU A 132 -14.41 25.00 16.87
C LEU A 132 -13.54 25.02 15.61
N ASN A 133 -14.16 25.18 14.45
CA ASN A 133 -13.48 25.00 13.17
C ASN A 133 -12.46 26.11 12.89
N PHE A 134 -11.39 25.75 12.18
CA PHE A 134 -10.34 26.68 11.75
C PHE A 134 -9.72 27.48 12.89
N ASN A 135 -9.44 26.82 14.02
CA ASN A 135 -8.66 27.36 15.13
C ASN A 135 -7.19 26.89 15.03
N GLN A 136 -6.42 27.07 16.09
CA GLN A 136 -5.04 26.61 16.21
C GLN A 136 -4.90 25.49 17.25
N LEU A 137 -5.94 24.66 17.42
CA LEU A 137 -5.95 23.65 18.48
C LEU A 137 -4.79 22.67 18.28
N GLU A 138 -4.03 22.43 19.34
CA GLU A 138 -2.92 21.48 19.40
C GLU A 138 -3.27 20.29 20.29
N VAL A 139 -3.96 20.54 21.41
CA VAL A 139 -4.26 19.57 22.46
C VAL A 139 -5.71 19.67 22.96
N VAL A 140 -6.36 18.52 23.13
CA VAL A 140 -7.62 18.37 23.87
C VAL A 140 -7.40 17.37 25.00
N GLU A 141 -7.51 17.84 26.24
CA GLU A 141 -7.22 17.08 27.45
C GLU A 141 -8.32 16.08 27.85
N GLU A 142 -8.07 15.31 28.90
CA GLU A 142 -9.04 14.37 29.48
C GLU A 142 -10.33 15.06 29.90
N ALA A 143 -11.48 14.43 29.59
CA ALA A 143 -12.80 14.85 30.03
C ALA A 143 -13.08 16.35 29.77
N ALA A 144 -12.58 16.87 28.65
CA ALA A 144 -12.73 18.26 28.25
C ALA A 144 -14.19 18.71 28.18
N PHE A 145 -15.09 17.79 27.83
CA PHE A 145 -16.53 18.01 27.66
C PHE A 145 -17.40 17.29 28.71
N ALA A 146 -16.86 17.02 29.90
CA ALA A 146 -17.56 16.27 30.93
C ALA A 146 -18.94 16.87 31.27
N GLY A 147 -19.97 16.03 31.41
CA GLY A 147 -21.31 16.46 31.82
C GLY A 147 -22.08 17.28 30.77
N SER A 148 -21.46 17.57 29.63
CA SER A 148 -22.09 18.33 28.54
C SER A 148 -22.99 17.44 27.68
N GLU A 149 -24.08 18.02 27.17
CA GLU A 149 -24.99 17.41 26.22
C GLU A 149 -24.84 18.13 24.88
N ILE A 150 -24.06 17.56 23.96
CA ILE A 150 -23.75 18.20 22.67
C ILE A 150 -24.11 17.26 21.53
N ALA A 151 -25.04 17.67 20.65
CA ALA A 151 -25.45 16.83 19.53
C ALA A 151 -24.46 16.84 18.36
N ASN A 152 -23.93 18.02 17.98
CA ASN A 152 -22.97 18.15 16.90
C ASN A 152 -21.70 18.85 17.37
N LEU A 153 -20.54 18.20 17.22
CA LEU A 153 -19.24 18.73 17.61
C LEU A 153 -18.29 18.77 16.40
N SER A 154 -17.64 19.90 16.16
CA SER A 154 -16.77 20.06 14.98
C SER A 154 -15.45 20.73 15.36
N PHE A 155 -14.34 20.09 14.97
CA PHE A 155 -12.95 20.55 15.09
C PHE A 155 -12.29 20.73 13.72
N LYS A 156 -13.10 20.84 12.66
CA LYS A 156 -12.63 20.83 11.27
C LYS A 156 -11.58 21.92 11.03
N GLY A 157 -10.50 21.56 10.33
CA GLY A 157 -9.47 22.51 9.90
C GLY A 157 -8.51 22.95 11.02
N ASN A 158 -8.48 22.26 12.16
CA ASN A 158 -7.44 22.42 13.18
C ASN A 158 -6.21 21.56 12.82
N PHE A 159 -5.41 22.04 11.87
CA PHE A 159 -4.28 21.30 11.27
C PHE A 159 -3.14 20.96 12.26
N ARG A 160 -3.08 21.62 13.42
CA ARG A 160 -2.10 21.33 14.48
C ARG A 160 -2.61 20.37 15.56
N LEU A 161 -3.88 19.95 15.49
CA LEU A 161 -4.47 19.09 16.51
C LEU A 161 -3.87 17.70 16.38
N THR A 162 -2.90 17.40 17.24
CA THR A 162 -2.14 16.16 17.24
C THR A 162 -2.47 15.30 18.45
N GLN A 163 -2.64 15.94 19.62
CA GLN A 163 -2.87 15.27 20.89
C GLN A 163 -4.34 15.33 21.27
N LEU A 164 -5.08 14.28 20.93
CA LEU A 164 -6.46 14.09 21.37
C LEU A 164 -6.48 12.98 22.42
N HIS A 165 -6.68 13.34 23.70
CA HIS A 165 -6.58 12.38 24.81
C HIS A 165 -7.59 11.23 24.66
N LYS A 166 -7.23 10.01 25.09
CA LYS A 166 -8.10 8.81 24.97
C LYS A 166 -9.48 8.99 25.59
N LYS A 167 -9.57 9.82 26.62
CA LYS A 167 -10.78 10.16 27.37
C LYS A 167 -11.29 11.58 27.10
N ALA A 168 -10.89 12.20 25.99
CA ALA A 168 -11.25 13.59 25.67
C ALA A 168 -12.78 13.82 25.65
N PHE A 169 -13.52 12.86 25.10
CA PHE A 169 -14.99 12.90 25.03
C PHE A 169 -15.69 12.12 26.16
N SER A 170 -14.95 11.72 27.19
CA SER A 170 -15.54 10.98 28.32
C SER A 170 -16.51 11.87 29.09
N GLY A 171 -17.72 11.36 29.34
CA GLY A 171 -18.80 12.09 29.99
C GLY A 171 -19.61 13.02 29.07
N LEU A 172 -19.31 13.07 27.77
CA LEU A 172 -20.12 13.75 26.76
C LEU A 172 -21.36 12.90 26.43
N GLN A 173 -22.53 13.53 26.39
CA GLN A 173 -23.81 12.85 26.16
C GLN A 173 -24.49 13.35 24.89
N SER A 174 -25.33 12.50 24.28
CA SER A 174 -26.18 12.81 23.13
C SER A 174 -25.44 13.20 21.84
N LEU A 175 -24.15 12.88 21.70
CA LEU A 175 -23.38 13.20 20.49
C LEU A 175 -23.83 12.36 19.30
N ARG A 176 -24.26 13.03 18.23
CA ARG A 176 -24.74 12.44 16.97
C ARG A 176 -23.80 12.70 15.80
N TYR A 177 -23.12 13.85 15.78
CA TYR A 177 -22.26 14.24 14.67
C TYR A 177 -20.90 14.70 15.20
N ILE A 178 -19.81 14.15 14.65
CA ILE A 178 -18.47 14.61 14.92
C ILE A 178 -17.66 14.82 13.63
N ASP A 179 -16.99 15.96 13.51
CA ASP A 179 -16.10 16.27 12.40
C ASP A 179 -14.70 16.66 12.88
N LEU A 180 -13.73 15.81 12.58
CA LEU A 180 -12.29 15.95 12.85
C LEU A 180 -11.51 16.14 11.54
N SER A 181 -12.17 16.52 10.45
CA SER A 181 -11.53 16.61 9.14
C SER A 181 -10.48 17.72 9.08
N GLY A 182 -9.35 17.45 8.42
CA GLY A 182 -8.23 18.38 8.33
C GLY A 182 -7.54 18.62 9.68
N THR A 183 -7.52 17.61 10.54
CA THR A 183 -6.70 17.57 11.76
C THR A 183 -5.46 16.69 11.55
N ALA A 184 -4.57 16.64 12.55
CA ALA A 184 -3.35 15.84 12.53
C ALA A 184 -3.36 14.75 13.64
N ILE A 185 -4.55 14.27 14.03
CA ILE A 185 -4.70 13.25 15.06
C ILE A 185 -4.13 11.91 14.58
N THR A 186 -3.46 11.19 15.47
CA THR A 186 -2.91 9.84 15.20
C THR A 186 -3.82 8.72 15.69
N PHE A 187 -4.76 9.05 16.59
CA PHE A 187 -5.69 8.12 17.20
C PHE A 187 -7.06 8.78 17.40
N LEU A 188 -8.13 8.01 17.21
CA LEU A 188 -9.52 8.43 17.45
C LEU A 188 -10.01 7.86 18.79
N PRO A 189 -10.24 8.69 19.84
CA PRO A 189 -10.83 8.22 21.08
C PRO A 189 -12.26 7.76 20.88
N THR A 190 -12.60 6.58 21.39
CA THR A 190 -13.93 5.98 21.21
C THR A 190 -14.84 6.15 22.43
N GLU A 191 -14.28 6.46 23.60
CA GLU A 191 -15.07 6.75 24.80
C GLU A 191 -15.87 8.03 24.61
N GLY A 192 -17.21 7.94 24.72
CA GLY A 192 -18.12 9.06 24.43
C GLY A 192 -18.61 9.13 22.97
N LEU A 193 -18.10 8.28 22.07
CA LEU A 193 -18.53 8.22 20.66
C LEU A 193 -19.50 7.09 20.34
N ARG A 194 -20.06 6.41 21.34
CA ARG A 194 -20.94 5.25 21.12
C ARG A 194 -22.20 5.57 20.33
N GLU A 195 -22.77 6.76 20.55
CA GLU A 195 -24.09 7.13 20.03
C GLU A 195 -24.08 7.92 18.72
N ILE A 196 -22.91 8.12 18.12
CA ILE A 196 -22.78 8.95 16.92
C ILE A 196 -23.47 8.30 15.72
N ASP A 197 -24.11 9.13 14.91
CA ASP A 197 -24.70 8.79 13.61
C ASP A 197 -23.70 9.04 12.47
N THR A 198 -22.90 10.12 12.56
CA THR A 198 -21.99 10.53 11.49
C THR A 198 -20.61 10.87 12.04
N LEU A 199 -19.59 10.23 11.46
CA LEU A 199 -18.18 10.48 11.73
C LEU A 199 -17.52 11.06 10.48
N LYS A 200 -16.89 12.23 10.59
CA LYS A 200 -16.06 12.80 9.51
C LYS A 200 -14.61 12.95 9.96
N VAL A 201 -13.70 12.31 9.23
CA VAL A 201 -12.25 12.32 9.41
C VAL A 201 -11.60 12.32 8.02
N GLN A 202 -11.90 13.36 7.24
CA GLN A 202 -11.32 13.54 5.90
C GLN A 202 -10.00 14.34 6.00
N ASN A 203 -9.09 14.16 5.04
CA ASN A 203 -7.80 14.88 5.00
C ASN A 203 -6.99 14.80 6.30
N THR A 204 -7.06 13.67 7.01
CA THR A 204 -6.38 13.41 8.29
C THR A 204 -5.39 12.27 8.08
N LYS A 205 -4.30 12.54 7.35
CA LYS A 205 -3.32 11.53 6.92
C LYS A 205 -2.57 10.85 8.07
N SER A 206 -2.48 11.51 9.21
CA SER A 206 -1.86 11.00 10.42
C SER A 206 -2.63 9.84 11.08
N LEU A 207 -3.94 9.73 10.82
CA LEU A 207 -4.76 8.64 11.36
C LEU A 207 -4.61 7.41 10.46
N LYS A 208 -3.67 6.54 10.79
CA LYS A 208 -3.37 5.36 9.97
C LYS A 208 -4.27 4.17 10.27
N VAL A 209 -4.61 3.94 11.54
CA VAL A 209 -5.46 2.80 11.96
C VAL A 209 -6.83 3.29 12.42
N PHE A 210 -7.88 2.69 11.87
CA PHE A 210 -9.26 2.94 12.31
C PHE A 210 -9.55 2.10 13.58
N PRO A 211 -10.25 2.63 14.60
CA PRO A 211 -10.59 1.85 15.78
C PRO A 211 -11.67 0.79 15.48
N SER A 212 -11.79 -0.20 16.36
CA SER A 212 -12.81 -1.26 16.21
C SER A 212 -14.21 -0.68 16.03
N VAL A 213 -14.93 -1.20 15.03
CA VAL A 213 -16.27 -0.74 14.63
C VAL A 213 -17.31 -0.97 15.72
N PHE A 214 -17.08 -1.94 16.62
CA PHE A 214 -17.96 -2.25 17.75
C PHE A 214 -18.00 -1.16 18.82
N ASN A 215 -17.11 -0.16 18.73
CA ASN A 215 -17.16 1.00 19.59
C ASN A 215 -18.28 1.99 19.23
N PHE A 216 -18.89 1.87 18.04
CA PHE A 216 -19.90 2.79 17.53
C PHE A 216 -21.24 2.08 17.35
N GLN A 217 -22.17 2.25 18.28
CA GLN A 217 -23.43 1.48 18.30
C GLN A 217 -24.43 1.92 17.22
N TYR A 218 -24.46 3.22 16.88
CA TYR A 218 -25.48 3.80 16.01
C TYR A 218 -24.96 4.42 14.71
N LEU A 219 -23.68 4.26 14.39
CA LEU A 219 -23.04 4.88 13.23
C LEU A 219 -23.78 4.54 11.93
N LYS A 220 -24.08 5.56 11.13
CA LYS A 220 -24.76 5.50 9.82
C LYS A 220 -23.78 5.82 8.69
N GLU A 221 -22.97 6.86 8.90
CA GLU A 221 -22.10 7.42 7.87
C GLU A 221 -20.69 7.66 8.40
N ALA A 222 -19.69 7.21 7.65
CA ALA A 222 -18.28 7.43 7.93
C ALA A 222 -17.59 8.05 6.72
N TRP A 223 -17.07 9.27 6.88
CA TRP A 223 -16.35 9.99 5.85
C TRP A 223 -14.87 10.05 6.25
N LEU A 224 -14.06 9.15 5.70
CA LEU A 224 -12.70 8.85 6.14
C LEU A 224 -11.66 9.35 5.13
N THR A 225 -10.38 9.25 5.51
CA THR A 225 -9.26 9.68 4.66
C THR A 225 -8.80 8.56 3.73
N TYR A 226 -8.75 7.32 4.23
CA TYR A 226 -8.22 6.17 3.50
C TYR A 226 -9.32 5.16 3.17
N PRO A 227 -9.33 4.58 1.95
CA PRO A 227 -10.27 3.52 1.59
C PRO A 227 -10.15 2.28 2.47
N TYR A 228 -8.95 1.97 2.96
CA TYR A 228 -8.69 0.83 3.85
C TYR A 228 -9.41 0.93 5.19
N HIS A 229 -9.73 2.14 5.68
CA HIS A 229 -10.53 2.28 6.90
C HIS A 229 -11.94 1.73 6.72
N CYS A 230 -12.51 1.81 5.50
CA CYS A 230 -13.82 1.23 5.22
C CYS A 230 -13.81 -0.31 5.23
N CYS A 231 -12.64 -0.95 5.07
CA CYS A 231 -12.52 -2.40 5.20
C CYS A 231 -12.84 -2.91 6.61
N ALA A 232 -12.67 -2.08 7.64
CA ALA A 232 -12.98 -2.43 9.02
C ALA A 232 -14.48 -2.78 9.21
N PHE A 233 -15.37 -2.11 8.47
CA PHE A 233 -16.82 -2.35 8.52
C PHE A 233 -17.23 -3.63 7.77
N LYS A 234 -16.53 -3.95 6.68
CA LYS A 234 -16.80 -5.14 5.87
C LYS A 234 -16.21 -6.41 6.47
N PHE A 235 -15.06 -6.30 7.16
CA PHE A 235 -14.33 -7.43 7.73
C PHE A 235 -13.94 -7.20 9.21
N PRO A 236 -14.93 -7.00 10.11
CA PRO A 236 -14.66 -6.66 11.51
C PRO A 236 -13.89 -7.75 12.25
N ARG A 237 -14.14 -9.02 11.92
CA ARG A 237 -13.43 -10.18 12.50
C ARG A 237 -11.93 -10.15 12.22
N THR A 238 -11.54 -9.70 11.03
CA THR A 238 -10.15 -9.65 10.58
C THR A 238 -9.48 -8.37 11.07
N HIS A 239 -10.24 -7.27 11.14
CA HIS A 239 -9.75 -5.97 11.57
C HIS A 239 -9.33 -5.96 13.04
N ASP A 240 -10.21 -6.40 13.94
CA ASP A 240 -9.94 -6.56 15.37
C ASP A 240 -10.53 -7.88 15.87
N PRO A 241 -9.74 -8.98 15.83
CA PRO A 241 -10.21 -10.28 16.25
C PRO A 241 -10.63 -10.34 17.73
N TRP A 242 -10.00 -9.52 18.58
CA TRP A 242 -10.24 -9.57 20.03
C TRP A 242 -11.55 -8.87 20.40
N GLU A 243 -11.78 -7.65 19.92
CA GLU A 243 -13.07 -6.98 20.12
C GLU A 243 -14.20 -7.73 19.39
N TYR A 244 -13.94 -8.32 18.22
CA TYR A 244 -14.91 -9.21 17.57
C TYR A 244 -15.29 -10.40 18.46
N ALA A 245 -14.31 -11.12 19.02
CA ALA A 245 -14.58 -12.28 19.87
C ALA A 245 -15.30 -11.90 21.18
N LYS A 246 -15.06 -10.69 21.69
CA LYS A 246 -15.77 -10.13 22.84
C LYS A 246 -17.21 -9.77 22.48
N HIS A 247 -17.44 -9.11 21.34
CA HIS A 247 -18.78 -8.80 20.85
C HIS A 247 -19.58 -10.08 20.53
N ALA A 248 -18.95 -11.07 19.90
CA ALA A 248 -19.58 -12.37 19.60
C ALA A 248 -20.05 -13.07 20.88
N ARG A 249 -19.19 -13.14 21.91
CA ARG A 249 -19.57 -13.69 23.23
C ARG A 249 -20.73 -12.92 23.87
N PHE A 250 -20.70 -11.58 23.80
CA PHE A 250 -21.79 -10.76 24.30
C PHE A 250 -23.12 -11.08 23.59
N VAL A 251 -23.10 -11.22 22.27
CA VAL A 251 -24.29 -11.58 21.48
C VAL A 251 -24.78 -13.00 21.84
N GLU A 252 -23.88 -13.96 22.05
CA GLU A 252 -24.23 -15.31 22.49
C GLU A 252 -24.86 -15.32 23.89
N GLU A 253 -24.30 -14.58 24.85
CA GLU A 253 -24.84 -14.42 26.20
C GLU A 253 -26.24 -13.78 26.16
N LEU A 254 -26.42 -12.74 25.34
CA LEU A 254 -27.70 -12.08 25.14
C LEU A 254 -28.74 -13.05 24.56
N GLN A 255 -28.37 -13.83 23.54
CA GLN A 255 -29.24 -14.85 22.94
C GLN A 255 -29.61 -15.95 23.94
N ALA A 256 -28.67 -16.40 24.76
CA ALA A 256 -28.93 -17.38 25.81
C ALA A 256 -29.91 -16.86 26.87
N ALA A 257 -29.72 -15.62 27.33
CA ALA A 257 -30.61 -14.95 28.27
C ALA A 257 -32.03 -14.79 27.71
N CYS A 258 -32.15 -14.57 26.41
CA CYS A 258 -33.45 -14.44 25.75
C CYS A 258 -34.16 -15.78 25.56
N LYS A 259 -33.41 -16.84 25.25
CA LYS A 259 -33.95 -18.21 25.21
C LYS A 259 -34.43 -18.68 26.58
N SER A 260 -33.75 -18.33 27.67
CA SER A 260 -34.19 -18.70 29.03
C SER A 260 -35.44 -17.97 29.50
N LYS A 261 -35.71 -16.75 29.00
CA LYS A 261 -36.97 -16.03 29.28
C LYS A 261 -38.18 -16.60 28.54
N ASN A 262 -37.99 -17.16 27.35
CA ASN A 262 -39.08 -17.83 26.62
C ASN A 262 -39.49 -19.20 27.22
N SER A 263 -38.65 -19.79 28.10
CA SER A 263 -38.92 -21.10 28.72
C SER A 263 -39.42 -21.02 30.16
N THR A 264 -39.48 -19.84 30.78
CA THR A 264 -40.05 -19.64 32.12
C THR A 264 -40.88 -18.37 32.18
N GLU A 265 -42.19 -18.51 32.41
CA GLU A 265 -43.01 -17.44 33.02
C GLU A 265 -42.50 -17.19 34.44
N SER A 266 -41.35 -16.53 34.58
CA SER A 266 -40.96 -15.97 35.87
C SER A 266 -40.00 -14.80 35.66
N SER A 267 -40.27 -13.73 36.38
CA SER A 267 -39.51 -12.50 36.49
C SER A 267 -38.07 -12.76 36.95
N GLY A 268 -37.20 -13.19 36.04
CA GLY A 268 -35.76 -13.32 36.26
C GLY A 268 -35.04 -12.00 35.98
N VAL A 269 -34.47 -11.41 37.03
CA VAL A 269 -33.60 -10.23 36.95
C VAL A 269 -32.33 -10.57 36.16
N LEU A 270 -31.98 -9.71 35.21
CA LEU A 270 -30.79 -9.78 34.37
C LEU A 270 -29.50 -9.66 35.23
N PRO A 271 -28.43 -10.41 34.96
CA PRO A 271 -27.17 -10.26 35.70
C PRO A 271 -26.64 -8.81 35.64
N THR A 272 -26.17 -8.30 36.77
CA THR A 272 -25.85 -6.87 37.00
C THR A 272 -24.77 -6.32 36.07
N GLU A 273 -23.94 -7.17 35.47
CA GLU A 273 -22.91 -6.78 34.49
C GLU A 273 -23.47 -6.45 33.09
N LEU A 274 -24.70 -6.90 32.76
CA LEU A 274 -25.34 -6.63 31.47
C LEU A 274 -25.94 -5.21 31.38
N TYR A 275 -26.29 -4.61 32.52
CA TYR A 275 -26.87 -3.25 32.59
C TYR A 275 -25.91 -2.13 32.12
N LYS A 276 -24.60 -2.37 32.09
CA LYS A 276 -23.61 -1.39 31.59
C LYS A 276 -23.67 -1.16 30.07
N TRP A 277 -24.36 -2.05 29.35
CA TRP A 277 -24.39 -2.06 27.89
C TRP A 277 -25.79 -1.92 27.28
N LEU A 278 -26.84 -1.83 28.11
CA LEU A 278 -28.21 -1.53 27.66
C LEU A 278 -28.53 -0.02 27.77
N PRO A 279 -29.23 0.58 26.79
CA PRO A 279 -29.69 1.97 26.89
C PRO A 279 -30.73 2.12 28.01
N ALA A 280 -30.74 3.30 28.66
CA ALA A 280 -31.44 3.54 29.93
C ALA A 280 -32.99 3.44 29.90
N ASN A 281 -33.61 3.25 28.73
CA ASN A 281 -35.07 3.32 28.55
C ASN A 281 -35.66 2.09 27.84
N LEU A 282 -35.49 0.88 28.40
CA LEU A 282 -36.15 -0.32 27.89
C LEU A 282 -37.30 -0.75 28.81
N THR A 283 -38.52 -0.34 28.47
CA THR A 283 -39.75 -1.04 28.87
C THR A 283 -40.12 -2.01 27.75
N ILE A 284 -39.97 -3.31 27.98
CA ILE A 284 -40.25 -4.36 26.99
C ILE A 284 -41.75 -4.67 27.04
N ASN A 285 -42.49 -4.21 26.03
CA ASN A 285 -43.84 -4.71 25.75
C ASN A 285 -43.77 -5.63 24.53
N THR A 286 -44.30 -6.83 24.70
CA THR A 286 -44.26 -7.96 23.76
C THR A 286 -45.48 -7.99 22.85
N GLU A 287 -45.29 -7.94 21.53
CA GLU A 287 -46.18 -8.61 20.58
C GLU A 287 -45.30 -9.22 19.46
N ILE A 288 -45.31 -10.55 19.36
CA ILE A 288 -44.55 -11.36 18.40
C ILE A 288 -45.57 -12.02 17.47
N GLN A 289 -45.43 -11.80 16.16
CA GLN A 289 -46.01 -12.67 15.14
C GLN A 289 -44.87 -13.33 14.37
N SER A 290 -44.83 -14.66 14.46
CA SER A 290 -43.89 -15.58 13.83
C SER A 290 -44.07 -15.64 12.32
N ASP A 291 -42.99 -15.85 11.56
CA ASP A 291 -43.02 -16.78 10.42
C ASP A 291 -41.62 -17.25 9.99
N GLU A 292 -41.61 -18.47 9.48
CA GLU A 292 -40.49 -19.42 9.35
C GLU A 292 -39.60 -19.24 8.10
N LEU A 293 -38.42 -19.87 8.18
CA LEU A 293 -37.34 -20.01 7.20
C LEU A 293 -37.72 -20.94 6.01
N TRP A 294 -37.07 -20.79 4.83
CA TRP A 294 -36.37 -21.86 4.04
C TRP A 294 -36.07 -21.44 2.57
N GLY A 295 -34.80 -21.57 2.14
CA GLY A 295 -34.44 -22.24 0.86
C GLY A 295 -34.08 -21.47 -0.43
N SER A 296 -32.82 -21.66 -0.88
CA SER A 296 -32.32 -21.87 -2.27
C SER A 296 -32.16 -20.73 -3.31
N GLU A 297 -31.13 -20.94 -4.17
CA GLU A 297 -30.54 -20.10 -5.22
C GLU A 297 -31.46 -19.82 -6.43
N HIS A 298 -31.41 -18.60 -6.99
CA HIS A 298 -31.33 -18.29 -8.45
C HIS A 298 -31.26 -16.77 -8.71
N GLU A 299 -30.55 -16.37 -9.77
CA GLU A 299 -30.38 -14.99 -10.26
C GLU A 299 -31.60 -14.49 -11.09
N VAL A 300 -31.69 -13.16 -11.23
CA VAL A 300 -32.24 -12.32 -12.35
C VAL A 300 -33.27 -11.24 -11.93
N PHE A 301 -32.79 -9.98 -12.01
CA PHE A 301 -33.41 -8.70 -12.43
C PHE A 301 -34.96 -8.52 -12.50
N HIS A 302 -35.55 -7.65 -11.65
CA HIS A 302 -35.88 -6.24 -11.93
C HIS A 302 -36.59 -5.54 -10.74
N ASN A 303 -36.34 -4.23 -10.64
CA ASN A 303 -36.86 -3.18 -9.75
C ASN A 303 -38.19 -3.42 -8.99
N ASP A 304 -38.14 -3.20 -7.67
CA ASP A 304 -39.00 -2.19 -7.06
C ASP A 304 -38.33 -1.55 -5.84
N THR A 305 -38.54 -0.25 -5.68
CA THR A 305 -37.99 0.60 -4.62
C THR A 305 -38.52 0.17 -3.26
N ASN A 306 -37.74 -0.61 -2.50
CA ASN A 306 -37.86 -0.72 -1.05
C ASN A 306 -36.47 -0.98 -0.48
N ILE A 307 -35.94 0.02 0.21
CA ILE A 307 -34.69 -0.06 0.97
C ILE A 307 -34.87 -1.15 2.03
N LYS A 308 -34.42 -2.37 1.73
CA LYS A 308 -34.24 -3.43 2.73
C LYS A 308 -33.08 -3.00 3.64
N LEU A 309 -33.40 -2.26 4.70
CA LEU A 309 -32.51 -2.12 5.85
C LEU A 309 -32.58 -3.45 6.62
N VAL A 310 -31.60 -4.34 6.43
CA VAL A 310 -31.60 -5.64 7.12
C VAL A 310 -30.97 -5.45 8.50
N THR A 311 -31.77 -4.94 9.43
CA THR A 311 -31.45 -4.94 10.85
C THR A 311 -31.52 -6.37 11.40
N THR A 312 -30.48 -6.82 12.09
CA THR A 312 -30.50 -8.11 12.80
C THR A 312 -31.23 -7.89 14.12
N THR A 313 -32.42 -8.45 14.27
CA THR A 313 -33.14 -8.41 15.54
C THR A 313 -32.65 -9.55 16.43
N VAL A 314 -32.03 -9.20 17.56
CA VAL A 314 -31.69 -10.17 18.60
C VAL A 314 -32.53 -9.81 19.81
N CYS A 315 -33.48 -10.68 20.16
CA CYS A 315 -34.33 -10.53 21.34
C CYS A 315 -35.22 -9.27 21.39
N GLY A 316 -35.75 -8.85 20.24
CA GLY A 316 -36.58 -7.64 20.14
C GLY A 316 -35.77 -6.33 20.13
N GLU A 317 -34.45 -6.38 20.26
CA GLU A 317 -33.57 -5.23 20.02
C GLU A 317 -33.01 -5.23 18.59
N ILE A 318 -33.01 -4.04 17.99
CA ILE A 318 -32.52 -3.79 16.63
C ILE A 318 -30.98 -3.65 16.69
N TYR A 319 -30.26 -4.70 16.34
CA TYR A 319 -28.82 -4.60 16.07
C TYR A 319 -28.64 -4.19 14.61
N ARG A 320 -27.89 -3.11 14.39
CA ARG A 320 -27.56 -2.71 13.03
C ARG A 320 -26.48 -3.60 12.46
N ASN A 321 -26.69 -3.97 11.21
CA ASN A 321 -25.67 -4.63 10.42
C ASN A 321 -24.60 -3.59 10.05
N TYR A 322 -23.41 -3.70 10.67
CA TYR A 322 -22.27 -2.84 10.38
C TYR A 322 -21.82 -2.90 8.91
N MET A 323 -22.27 -3.91 8.14
CA MET A 323 -22.00 -4.02 6.71
C MET A 323 -22.83 -3.07 5.83
N GLU A 324 -23.85 -2.38 6.38
CA GLU A 324 -24.70 -1.41 5.65
C GLU A 324 -24.33 0.06 5.95
N ILE A 325 -23.22 0.31 6.65
CA ILE A 325 -22.74 1.66 6.94
C ILE A 325 -22.24 2.32 5.65
N LYS A 326 -22.69 3.56 5.39
CA LYS A 326 -22.19 4.34 4.27
C LYS A 326 -20.78 4.84 4.59
N CYS A 327 -19.76 4.24 3.98
CA CYS A 327 -18.36 4.60 4.21
C CYS A 327 -17.71 5.15 2.93
N GLU A 328 -17.14 6.36 3.00
CA GLU A 328 -16.44 7.00 1.88
C GLU A 328 -15.03 7.42 2.32
N PRO A 329 -13.97 7.26 1.49
CA PRO A 329 -14.00 6.68 0.14
C PRO A 329 -14.12 5.15 0.16
N GLU A 330 -14.90 4.59 -0.75
CA GLU A 330 -15.00 3.14 -0.90
C GLU A 330 -13.67 2.54 -1.40
N PRO A 331 -13.33 1.30 -0.97
CA PRO A 331 -12.19 0.56 -1.50
C PRO A 331 -12.23 0.48 -3.03
N ASP A 332 -11.21 1.02 -3.69
CA ASP A 332 -11.11 1.04 -5.14
C ASP A 332 -10.37 -0.19 -5.69
N ALA A 333 -10.37 -0.35 -7.01
CA ALA A 333 -9.66 -1.45 -7.65
C ALA A 333 -8.16 -1.49 -7.27
N PHE A 334 -7.54 -0.35 -6.97
CA PHE A 334 -6.12 -0.25 -6.60
C PHE A 334 -5.85 -0.60 -5.12
N ASN A 335 -6.85 -0.41 -4.25
CA ASN A 335 -6.76 -0.58 -2.81
C ASN A 335 -7.90 -1.48 -2.27
N PRO A 336 -7.98 -2.76 -2.70
CA PRO A 336 -8.98 -3.69 -2.22
C PRO A 336 -8.70 -4.15 -0.77
N CYS A 337 -9.74 -4.57 -0.05
CA CYS A 337 -9.67 -5.14 1.30
C CYS A 337 -9.10 -6.57 1.35
N GLU A 338 -8.09 -6.85 0.55
CA GLU A 338 -7.46 -8.16 0.42
C GLU A 338 -5.99 -8.06 0.85
N ASP A 339 -5.39 -9.23 1.11
CA ASP A 339 -3.94 -9.30 1.24
C ASP A 339 -3.21 -8.85 -0.04
N LEU A 340 -1.96 -8.44 0.12
CA LEU A 340 -1.09 -7.94 -0.94
C LEU A 340 -1.06 -8.89 -2.15
N MET A 341 -0.82 -10.19 -1.91
CA MET A 341 -0.88 -11.23 -2.95
C MET A 341 -2.23 -11.97 -3.05
N GLY A 342 -3.05 -11.95 -1.99
CA GLY A 342 -4.41 -12.50 -1.97
C GLY A 342 -4.55 -14.03 -2.00
N ASN A 343 -3.69 -14.77 -2.69
CA ASN A 343 -3.77 -16.24 -2.83
C ASN A 343 -2.39 -16.92 -2.67
N TRP A 344 -2.38 -18.08 -2.01
CA TRP A 344 -1.23 -18.99 -1.92
C TRP A 344 -0.66 -19.39 -3.29
N GLY A 345 -1.51 -19.50 -4.32
CA GLY A 345 -1.10 -19.77 -5.70
C GLY A 345 -0.18 -18.69 -6.30
N LEU A 346 -0.22 -17.44 -5.79
CA LEU A 346 0.69 -16.36 -6.18
C LEU A 346 1.87 -16.20 -5.22
N ARG A 347 1.66 -16.46 -3.92
CA ARG A 347 2.71 -16.34 -2.90
C ARG A 347 3.90 -17.25 -3.17
N VAL A 348 3.63 -18.52 -3.47
CA VAL A 348 4.71 -19.52 -3.66
C VAL A 348 5.59 -19.17 -4.87
N PRO A 349 5.03 -18.86 -6.06
CA PRO A 349 5.87 -18.49 -7.20
C PRO A 349 6.63 -17.18 -7.04
N VAL A 350 6.09 -16.19 -6.32
CA VAL A 350 6.78 -14.89 -6.12
C VAL A 350 8.09 -15.07 -5.37
N TRP A 351 8.11 -15.89 -4.32
CA TRP A 351 9.34 -16.22 -3.61
C TRP A 351 10.36 -16.91 -4.53
N PHE A 352 9.90 -17.85 -5.35
CA PHE A 352 10.77 -18.55 -6.30
C PHE A 352 11.35 -17.60 -7.35
N ILE A 353 10.52 -16.75 -7.96
CA ILE A 353 10.95 -15.78 -8.98
C ILE A 353 11.93 -14.76 -8.38
N SER A 354 11.63 -14.26 -7.17
CA SER A 354 12.49 -13.30 -6.46
C SER A 354 13.88 -13.89 -6.19
N PHE A 355 13.97 -15.06 -5.56
CA PHE A 355 15.26 -15.70 -5.29
C PHE A 355 16.01 -16.09 -6.56
N SER A 356 15.29 -16.59 -7.59
CA SER A 356 15.90 -16.94 -8.87
C SER A 356 16.49 -15.71 -9.58
N ALA A 357 15.75 -14.59 -9.60
CA ALA A 357 16.24 -13.33 -10.16
C ALA A 357 17.47 -12.81 -9.40
N LEU A 358 17.46 -12.88 -8.06
CA LEU A 358 18.59 -12.44 -7.24
C LEU A 358 19.84 -13.31 -7.45
N ILE A 359 19.71 -14.62 -7.26
CA ILE A 359 20.84 -15.57 -7.33
C ILE A 359 21.36 -15.65 -8.77
N GLY A 360 20.47 -15.76 -9.76
CA GLY A 360 20.84 -15.91 -11.16
C GLY A 360 21.60 -14.70 -11.69
N ASN A 361 21.10 -13.48 -11.44
CA ASN A 361 21.77 -12.27 -11.92
C ASN A 361 23.03 -11.92 -11.12
N LEU A 362 23.05 -12.17 -9.81
CA LEU A 362 24.28 -12.07 -9.01
C LEU A 362 25.35 -13.02 -9.55
N PHE A 363 24.98 -14.26 -9.85
CA PHE A 363 25.89 -15.25 -10.42
C PHE A 363 26.44 -14.81 -11.78
N VAL A 364 25.60 -14.25 -12.66
CA VAL A 364 26.06 -13.68 -13.94
C VAL A 364 27.10 -12.58 -13.73
N ILE A 365 26.85 -11.65 -12.79
CA ILE A 365 27.79 -10.58 -12.45
C ILE A 365 29.12 -11.16 -11.93
N VAL A 366 29.07 -12.13 -11.03
CA VAL A 366 30.25 -12.79 -10.46
C VAL A 366 31.06 -13.53 -11.54
N VAL A 367 30.41 -14.32 -12.41
CA VAL A 367 31.10 -15.06 -13.48
C VAL A 367 31.82 -14.11 -14.43
N ILE A 368 31.17 -13.01 -14.82
CA ILE A 368 31.79 -12.05 -15.75
C ILE A 368 32.91 -11.27 -15.06
N SER A 369 32.73 -10.87 -13.79
CA SER A 369 33.72 -10.10 -13.03
C SER A 369 34.96 -10.91 -12.66
N THR A 370 34.81 -12.21 -12.43
CA THR A 370 35.93 -13.13 -12.09
C THR A 370 36.62 -13.73 -13.32
N SER A 371 36.07 -13.49 -14.52
CA SER A 371 36.65 -13.95 -15.78
C SER A 371 37.98 -13.25 -16.06
N HIS A 372 39.04 -14.04 -16.24
CA HIS A 372 40.39 -13.54 -16.51
C HIS A 372 40.57 -12.98 -17.94
N PHE A 373 39.50 -13.01 -18.75
CA PHE A 373 39.50 -12.52 -20.12
C PHE A 373 39.10 -11.03 -20.16
N ARG A 374 39.66 -10.28 -21.11
CA ARG A 374 39.34 -8.85 -21.29
C ARG A 374 37.83 -8.62 -21.41
N LEU A 375 37.35 -7.56 -20.73
CA LEU A 375 35.95 -7.14 -20.76
C LEU A 375 35.57 -6.66 -22.16
N THR A 376 34.73 -7.42 -22.86
CA THR A 376 34.17 -7.02 -24.16
C THR A 376 32.96 -6.12 -23.95
N VAL A 377 32.58 -5.35 -24.97
CA VAL A 377 31.40 -4.48 -24.91
C VAL A 377 30.14 -5.27 -24.59
N SER A 378 29.93 -6.41 -25.24
CA SER A 378 28.74 -7.24 -24.97
C SER A 378 28.74 -7.80 -23.53
N LYS A 379 29.92 -8.14 -22.96
CA LYS A 379 30.02 -8.55 -21.54
C LYS A 379 29.67 -7.41 -20.58
N PHE A 380 30.18 -6.22 -20.87
CA PHE A 380 29.84 -5.01 -20.11
C PHE A 380 28.34 -4.72 -20.12
N LEU A 381 27.70 -4.81 -21.30
CA LEU A 381 26.24 -4.61 -21.42
C LEU A 381 25.45 -5.70 -20.71
N MET A 382 25.86 -6.97 -20.79
CA MET A 382 25.25 -8.07 -20.03
C MET A 382 25.35 -7.86 -18.51
N CYS A 383 26.45 -7.30 -17.99
CA CYS A 383 26.55 -6.94 -16.58
C CYS A 383 25.57 -5.83 -16.17
N ASN A 384 25.39 -4.81 -17.00
CA ASN A 384 24.42 -3.74 -16.71
C ASN A 384 22.98 -4.26 -16.71
N LEU A 385 22.65 -5.17 -17.64
CA LEU A 385 21.34 -5.82 -17.69
C LEU A 385 21.11 -6.70 -16.45
N ALA A 386 22.10 -7.52 -16.06
CA ALA A 386 22.03 -8.32 -14.84
C ALA A 386 21.88 -7.44 -13.57
N PHE A 387 22.51 -6.26 -13.53
CA PHE A 387 22.33 -5.33 -12.43
C PHE A 387 20.90 -4.77 -12.38
N ALA A 388 20.34 -4.37 -13.53
CA ALA A 388 18.96 -3.90 -13.61
C ALA A 388 17.95 -4.97 -13.15
N ASP A 389 18.16 -6.23 -13.57
CA ASP A 389 17.35 -7.37 -13.16
C ASP A 389 17.52 -7.72 -11.67
N LEU A 390 18.70 -7.47 -11.10
CA LEU A 390 18.93 -7.61 -9.65
C LEU A 390 18.08 -6.61 -8.86
N CYS A 391 17.96 -5.36 -9.32
CA CYS A 391 17.10 -4.36 -8.69
C CYS A 391 15.63 -4.79 -8.68
N ILE A 392 15.14 -5.37 -9.79
CA ILE A 392 13.78 -5.93 -9.87
C ILE A 392 13.63 -7.12 -8.90
N GLY A 393 14.65 -7.98 -8.77
CA GLY A 393 14.68 -9.06 -7.78
C GLY A 393 14.57 -8.56 -6.34
N VAL A 394 15.30 -7.50 -5.97
CA VAL A 394 15.23 -6.88 -4.63
C VAL A 394 13.84 -6.28 -4.38
N HIS A 395 13.26 -5.60 -5.36
CA HIS A 395 11.89 -5.08 -5.28
C HIS A 395 10.87 -6.18 -4.97
N LEU A 396 10.93 -7.31 -5.68
CA LEU A 396 10.04 -8.44 -5.40
C LEU A 396 10.26 -9.08 -4.05
N LEU A 397 11.51 -9.15 -3.58
CA LEU A 397 11.81 -9.66 -2.25
C LEU A 397 11.17 -8.79 -1.16
N LEU A 398 11.22 -7.45 -1.31
CA LEU A 398 10.56 -6.53 -0.39
C LEU A 398 9.05 -6.75 -0.35
N ILE A 399 8.40 -6.87 -1.51
CA ILE A 399 6.96 -7.15 -1.61
C ILE A 399 6.62 -8.49 -0.95
N ALA A 400 7.39 -9.54 -1.22
CA ALA A 400 7.17 -10.87 -0.66
C ALA A 400 7.33 -10.89 0.87
N ALA A 401 8.30 -10.13 1.40
CA ALA A 401 8.52 -10.00 2.82
C ALA A 401 7.35 -9.29 3.52
N VAL A 402 6.86 -8.18 2.96
CA VAL A 402 5.71 -7.45 3.50
C VAL A 402 4.44 -8.32 3.48
N ASP A 403 4.15 -8.99 2.36
CA ASP A 403 3.00 -9.90 2.28
C ASP A 403 3.07 -11.03 3.33
N ALA A 404 4.27 -11.57 3.58
CA ALA A 404 4.48 -12.60 4.59
C ALA A 404 4.26 -12.07 6.02
N CYS A 405 4.70 -10.85 6.32
CA CYS A 405 4.54 -10.24 7.64
C CYS A 405 3.10 -9.81 7.93
N SER A 406 2.34 -9.41 6.91
CA SER A 406 1.00 -8.85 7.06
C SER A 406 -0.12 -9.82 6.66
N ILE A 407 0.17 -11.12 6.61
CA ILE A 407 -0.77 -12.14 6.13
C ILE A 407 -2.07 -12.12 6.93
N GLY A 408 -3.20 -12.08 6.22
CA GLY A 408 -4.53 -12.07 6.82
C GLY A 408 -4.93 -10.78 7.52
N SER A 409 -4.11 -9.73 7.52
CA SER A 409 -4.46 -8.43 8.12
C SER A 409 -3.83 -7.24 7.39
N TYR A 410 -3.46 -7.39 6.11
CA TYR A 410 -2.72 -6.38 5.34
C TYR A 410 -3.39 -5.01 5.37
N PHE A 411 -4.72 -4.93 5.25
CA PHE A 411 -5.43 -3.64 5.23
C PHE A 411 -5.26 -2.80 6.51
N ASN A 412 -4.91 -3.41 7.65
CA ASN A 412 -4.59 -2.68 8.88
C ASN A 412 -3.20 -2.02 8.82
N SER A 413 -2.26 -2.60 8.07
CA SER A 413 -0.88 -2.13 7.92
C SER A 413 -0.61 -1.48 6.55
N ALA A 414 -1.59 -1.51 5.64
CA ALA A 414 -1.43 -1.08 4.25
C ALA A 414 -1.01 0.40 4.15
N ILE A 415 -1.60 1.25 4.99
CA ILE A 415 -1.31 2.69 5.03
C ILE A 415 0.13 2.93 5.52
N ASP A 416 0.61 2.17 6.50
CA ASP A 416 2.00 2.25 6.97
C ASP A 416 3.00 1.81 5.91
N TRP A 417 2.67 0.78 5.13
CA TRP A 417 3.50 0.34 4.00
C TRP A 417 3.53 1.38 2.88
N GLN A 418 2.36 1.81 2.41
CA GLN A 418 2.22 2.69 1.24
C GLN A 418 2.80 4.09 1.47
N GLU A 419 2.50 4.72 2.62
CA GLU A 419 3.02 6.05 2.96
C GLU A 419 4.41 5.98 3.64
N GLY A 420 4.94 4.77 3.84
CA GLY A 420 6.25 4.55 4.43
C GLY A 420 7.38 4.51 3.39
N ASN A 421 8.61 4.76 3.85
CA ASN A 421 9.81 4.76 3.01
C ASN A 421 10.06 3.42 2.28
N GLY A 422 9.50 2.31 2.80
CA GLY A 422 9.63 0.99 2.16
C GLY A 422 9.01 0.95 0.77
N CYS A 423 7.83 1.56 0.59
CA CYS A 423 7.17 1.62 -0.70
C CYS A 423 7.90 2.56 -1.67
N ASP A 424 8.45 3.67 -1.17
CA ASP A 424 9.27 4.59 -1.97
C ASP A 424 10.53 3.91 -2.53
N VAL A 425 11.24 3.14 -1.69
CA VAL A 425 12.42 2.36 -2.12
C VAL A 425 12.01 1.28 -3.13
N ALA A 426 10.91 0.57 -2.87
CA ALA A 426 10.41 -0.45 -3.79
C ALA A 426 10.03 0.15 -5.15
N GLY A 427 9.33 1.30 -5.16
CA GLY A 427 8.93 2.03 -6.35
C GLY A 427 10.12 2.57 -7.15
N PHE A 428 11.11 3.13 -6.47
CA PHE A 428 12.36 3.55 -7.10
C PHE A 428 13.07 2.38 -7.80
N LEU A 429 13.26 1.26 -7.09
CA LEU A 429 13.97 0.09 -7.63
C LEU A 429 13.30 -0.51 -8.86
N THR A 430 11.97 -0.59 -8.88
CA THR A 430 11.24 -1.16 -10.03
C THR A 430 11.29 -0.24 -11.25
N VAL A 431 11.10 1.07 -11.09
CA VAL A 431 11.18 2.02 -12.21
C VAL A 431 12.61 2.13 -12.73
N PHE A 432 13.59 2.27 -11.83
CA PHE A 432 15.00 2.35 -12.19
C PHE A 432 15.46 1.07 -12.91
N GLY A 433 15.16 -0.11 -12.36
CA GLY A 433 15.51 -1.40 -12.95
C GLY A 433 14.87 -1.59 -14.33
N ASN A 434 13.58 -1.27 -14.48
CA ASN A 434 12.88 -1.39 -15.75
C ASN A 434 13.48 -0.47 -16.84
N ILE A 435 13.66 0.83 -16.54
CA ILE A 435 14.20 1.78 -17.52
C ILE A 435 15.63 1.41 -17.91
N LEU A 436 16.47 1.04 -16.94
CA LEU A 436 17.84 0.63 -17.22
C LEU A 436 17.89 -0.66 -18.04
N SER A 437 17.01 -1.63 -17.76
CA SER A 437 16.91 -2.89 -18.52
C SER A 437 16.55 -2.65 -19.99
N VAL A 438 15.45 -1.94 -20.25
CA VAL A 438 14.97 -1.63 -21.61
C VAL A 438 15.98 -0.78 -22.39
N TYR A 439 16.62 0.19 -21.73
CA TYR A 439 17.69 0.98 -22.34
C TYR A 439 18.88 0.09 -22.72
N THR A 440 19.32 -0.78 -21.80
CA THR A 440 20.44 -1.71 -22.05
C THR A 440 20.13 -2.67 -23.19
N LEU A 441 18.90 -3.19 -23.27
CA LEU A 441 18.43 -4.03 -24.38
C LEU A 441 18.47 -3.28 -25.71
N THR A 442 18.07 -2.02 -25.72
CA THR A 442 18.14 -1.17 -26.92
C THR A 442 19.60 -0.97 -27.37
N VAL A 443 20.53 -0.80 -26.42
CA VAL A 443 21.96 -0.68 -26.75
C VAL A 443 22.55 -2.00 -27.23
N ILE A 444 22.19 -3.13 -26.60
CA ILE A 444 22.62 -4.47 -27.05
C ILE A 444 22.14 -4.72 -28.47
N THR A 445 20.85 -4.49 -28.76
CA THR A 445 20.27 -4.72 -30.08
C THR A 445 20.89 -3.81 -31.14
N THR A 446 21.12 -2.53 -30.82
CA THR A 446 21.79 -1.58 -31.72
C THR A 446 23.24 -1.97 -31.99
N GLU A 447 23.99 -2.40 -30.97
CA GLU A 447 25.37 -2.89 -31.12
C GLU A 447 25.44 -4.12 -32.04
N ARG A 448 24.47 -5.03 -31.87
CA ARG A 448 24.38 -6.25 -32.68
C ARG A 448 23.96 -5.97 -34.11
N TRP A 449 22.98 -5.10 -34.32
CA TRP A 449 22.60 -4.65 -35.64
C TRP A 449 23.78 -4.00 -36.36
N TYR A 450 24.47 -3.07 -35.70
CA TYR A 450 25.62 -2.39 -36.30
C TYR A 450 26.75 -3.35 -36.68
N THR A 451 27.09 -4.30 -35.80
CA THR A 451 28.17 -5.26 -36.05
C THR A 451 27.88 -6.26 -37.16
N ILE A 452 26.61 -6.66 -37.33
CA ILE A 452 26.18 -7.59 -38.39
C ILE A 452 26.07 -6.86 -39.73
N THR A 453 25.36 -5.72 -39.77
CA THR A 453 25.12 -4.99 -41.02
C THR A 453 26.39 -4.36 -41.58
N TRP A 454 27.32 -3.91 -40.72
CA TRP A 454 28.57 -3.26 -41.13
C TRP A 454 29.81 -4.11 -40.79
N ALA A 455 29.71 -5.44 -40.94
CA ALA A 455 30.76 -6.39 -40.60
C ALA A 455 32.14 -6.08 -41.21
N ILE A 456 32.19 -5.42 -42.38
CA ILE A 456 33.41 -5.10 -43.14
C ILE A 456 34.17 -3.89 -42.58
N HIS A 457 33.53 -2.99 -41.82
CA HIS A 457 34.15 -1.77 -41.28
C HIS A 457 34.62 -1.95 -39.82
N LEU A 458 35.69 -2.70 -39.59
CA LEU A 458 36.21 -2.98 -38.24
C LEU A 458 36.54 -1.72 -37.41
N ASN A 459 36.93 -0.61 -38.05
CA ASN A 459 37.31 0.64 -37.37
C ASN A 459 36.13 1.42 -36.75
N LYS A 460 34.89 1.11 -37.14
CA LYS A 460 33.69 1.81 -36.63
C LYS A 460 32.94 1.05 -35.53
N ARG A 461 33.41 -0.13 -35.10
CA ARG A 461 32.77 -0.89 -34.01
C ARG A 461 32.73 -0.10 -32.71
N LEU A 462 31.65 -0.28 -31.95
CA LEU A 462 31.48 0.35 -30.64
C LEU A 462 32.63 -0.09 -29.72
N LYS A 463 33.46 0.85 -29.30
CA LYS A 463 34.56 0.62 -28.36
C LYS A 463 34.03 0.69 -26.93
N LEU A 464 34.67 -0.02 -25.99
CA LEU A 464 34.27 -0.04 -24.58
C LEU A 464 34.17 1.36 -23.97
N ARG A 465 35.11 2.27 -24.28
CA ARG A 465 35.05 3.67 -23.81
C ARG A 465 33.78 4.40 -24.24
N ASN A 466 33.31 4.16 -25.46
CA ASN A 466 32.08 4.77 -25.97
C ASN A 466 30.84 4.09 -25.37
N ALA A 467 30.87 2.76 -25.22
CA ALA A 467 29.80 2.02 -24.55
C ALA A 467 29.60 2.48 -23.09
N VAL A 468 30.68 2.75 -22.35
CA VAL A 468 30.60 3.30 -20.99
C VAL A 468 29.92 4.67 -20.97
N LYS A 469 30.24 5.56 -21.92
CA LYS A 469 29.59 6.88 -22.03
C LYS A 469 28.09 6.76 -22.35
N VAL A 470 27.72 5.86 -23.27
CA VAL A 470 26.32 5.59 -23.62
C VAL A 470 25.56 5.04 -22.41
N MET A 471 26.14 4.06 -21.71
CA MET A 471 25.52 3.52 -20.51
C MET A 471 25.39 4.56 -19.39
N PHE A 472 26.40 5.40 -19.18
CA PHE A 472 26.32 6.48 -18.19
C PHE A 472 25.11 7.40 -18.44
N ALA A 473 24.84 7.75 -19.70
CA ALA A 473 23.63 8.52 -20.05
C ALA A 473 22.34 7.76 -19.72
N GLY A 474 22.30 6.45 -19.99
CA GLY A 474 21.18 5.58 -19.60
C GLY A 474 20.94 5.52 -18.09
N TRP A 475 22.01 5.42 -17.30
CA TRP A 475 21.95 5.45 -15.83
C TRP A 475 21.40 6.78 -15.31
N VAL A 476 21.90 7.91 -15.82
CA VAL A 476 21.39 9.24 -15.44
C VAL A 476 19.90 9.38 -15.80
N CYS A 477 19.49 8.91 -16.97
CA CYS A 477 18.08 8.91 -17.39
C CYS A 477 17.21 8.04 -16.47
N ALA A 478 17.64 6.83 -16.14
CA ALA A 478 16.92 5.91 -15.26
C ALA A 478 16.77 6.47 -13.84
N ILE A 479 17.84 7.03 -13.27
CA ILE A 479 17.81 7.67 -11.95
C ILE A 479 16.87 8.88 -11.95
N PHE A 480 16.99 9.73 -12.98
CA PHE A 480 16.13 10.90 -13.11
C PHE A 480 14.66 10.49 -13.11
N MET A 481 14.27 9.58 -14.01
CA MET A 481 12.88 9.11 -14.12
C MET A 481 12.38 8.44 -12.83
N ALA A 482 13.19 7.60 -12.18
CA ALA A 482 12.81 6.95 -10.92
C ALA A 482 12.74 7.91 -9.72
N SER A 483 13.43 9.05 -9.79
CA SER A 483 13.38 10.05 -8.71
C SER A 483 12.18 11.01 -8.79
N LEU A 484 11.52 11.15 -9.95
CA LEU A 484 10.43 12.12 -10.12
C LEU A 484 9.25 11.91 -9.15
N PRO A 485 8.78 10.67 -8.87
CA PRO A 485 7.72 10.46 -7.89
C PRO A 485 8.17 10.81 -6.46
N LEU A 486 9.44 10.57 -6.12
CA LEU A 486 10.00 10.96 -4.81
C LEU A 486 10.07 12.49 -4.61
N LEU A 487 10.14 13.24 -5.71
CA LEU A 487 10.11 14.71 -5.71
C LEU A 487 8.68 15.29 -5.75
N GLY A 488 7.65 14.44 -5.67
CA GLY A 488 6.24 14.86 -5.61
C GLY A 488 5.60 15.19 -6.97
N ILE A 489 6.24 14.82 -8.09
CA ILE A 489 5.61 14.93 -9.43
C ILE A 489 4.55 13.84 -9.63
N SER A 490 4.76 12.68 -9.01
CA SER A 490 3.80 11.59 -8.91
C SER A 490 3.97 10.83 -7.60
N SER A 491 3.24 9.74 -7.37
CA SER A 491 3.30 8.96 -6.13
C SER A 491 3.49 7.46 -6.38
N TYR A 492 4.36 6.83 -5.60
CA TYR A 492 4.45 5.38 -5.53
C TYR A 492 3.41 4.77 -4.57
N SER A 493 2.92 5.54 -3.60
CA SER A 493 2.04 5.09 -2.52
C SER A 493 0.62 4.72 -2.96
N LYS A 494 0.22 5.09 -4.19
CA LYS A 494 -1.17 4.89 -4.64
C LYS A 494 -1.56 3.42 -4.83
N THR A 495 -0.58 2.55 -5.13
CA THR A 495 -0.81 1.11 -5.33
C THR A 495 -0.02 0.30 -4.31
N SER A 496 -0.54 -0.85 -3.88
CA SER A 496 0.09 -1.70 -2.87
C SER A 496 1.43 -2.31 -3.33
N ILE A 497 1.66 -2.42 -4.64
CA ILE A 497 2.88 -2.90 -5.30
C ILE A 497 3.89 -1.76 -5.56
N CYS A 498 3.55 -0.52 -5.19
CA CYS A 498 4.42 0.65 -5.31
C CYS A 498 4.74 1.05 -6.76
N LEU A 499 3.80 0.83 -7.67
CA LEU A 499 3.91 1.27 -9.06
C LEU A 499 3.26 2.65 -9.23
N PRO A 500 3.86 3.55 -10.03
CA PRO A 500 3.34 4.90 -10.26
C PRO A 500 2.22 4.87 -11.29
N LEU A 501 1.04 4.43 -10.86
CA LEU A 501 -0.18 4.29 -11.68
C LEU A 501 -1.22 5.38 -11.34
N GLU A 502 -0.83 6.44 -10.66
CA GLU A 502 -1.73 7.56 -10.35
C GLU A 502 -2.08 8.36 -11.61
N CYS A 503 -3.36 8.75 -11.75
CA CYS A 503 -3.88 9.50 -12.90
C CYS A 503 -4.77 10.69 -12.50
N LYS A 504 -4.77 11.11 -11.23
CA LYS A 504 -5.68 12.17 -10.76
C LYS A 504 -5.20 13.57 -11.15
N GLY A 505 -3.89 13.82 -11.12
CA GLY A 505 -3.30 15.09 -11.47
C GLY A 505 -2.79 15.15 -12.91
N LYS A 506 -2.70 16.36 -13.47
CA LYS A 506 -2.07 16.59 -14.79
C LYS A 506 -0.61 16.12 -14.81
N ALA A 507 0.13 16.35 -13.73
CA ALA A 507 1.52 15.94 -13.58
C ALA A 507 1.66 14.41 -13.62
N ASP A 508 0.78 13.69 -12.90
CA ASP A 508 0.75 12.23 -12.88
C ASP A 508 0.52 11.64 -14.28
N THR A 509 -0.49 12.16 -14.99
CA THR A 509 -0.82 11.72 -16.35
C THR A 509 0.36 11.93 -17.31
N ILE A 510 1.04 13.08 -17.22
CA ILE A 510 2.21 13.38 -18.05
C ILE A 510 3.37 12.42 -17.73
N TYR A 511 3.63 12.17 -16.44
CA TYR A 511 4.68 11.25 -16.01
C TYR A 511 4.41 9.82 -16.51
N LEU A 512 3.21 9.28 -16.28
CA LEU A 512 2.82 7.95 -16.75
C LEU A 512 2.89 7.85 -18.28
N SER A 513 2.40 8.86 -18.99
CA SER A 513 2.48 8.93 -20.46
C SER A 513 3.93 8.93 -20.95
N THR A 514 4.82 9.66 -20.27
CA THR A 514 6.25 9.72 -20.61
C THR A 514 6.92 8.35 -20.39
N LEU A 515 6.60 7.66 -19.30
CA LEU A 515 7.11 6.33 -19.01
C LEU A 515 6.67 5.30 -20.05
N LEU A 516 5.38 5.31 -20.43
CA LEU A 516 4.85 4.43 -21.48
C LEU A 516 5.45 4.76 -22.85
N ALA A 517 5.56 6.05 -23.20
CA ALA A 517 6.14 6.49 -24.47
C ALA A 517 7.61 6.11 -24.61
N PHE A 518 8.41 6.26 -23.54
CA PHE A 518 9.82 5.86 -23.53
C PHE A 518 9.98 4.37 -23.86
N ASN A 519 9.21 3.51 -23.19
CA ASN A 519 9.23 2.07 -23.45
C ASN A 519 8.76 1.74 -24.87
N ALA A 520 7.66 2.35 -25.34
CA ALA A 520 7.15 2.12 -26.69
C ALA A 520 8.16 2.54 -27.78
N LEU A 521 8.85 3.67 -27.59
CA LEU A 521 9.90 4.13 -28.50
C LEU A 521 11.09 3.17 -28.50
N ALA A 522 11.52 2.67 -27.33
CA ALA A 522 12.58 1.69 -27.23
C ALA A 522 12.23 0.39 -27.98
N PHE A 523 11.04 -0.17 -27.76
CA PHE A 523 10.57 -1.35 -28.50
C PHE A 523 10.45 -1.09 -30.01
N GLY A 524 9.98 0.09 -30.41
CA GLY A 524 9.93 0.48 -31.83
C GLY A 524 11.32 0.48 -32.48
N LEU A 525 12.32 1.08 -31.81
CA LEU A 525 13.70 1.10 -32.27
C LEU A 525 14.29 -0.31 -32.38
N ILE A 526 14.02 -1.16 -31.38
CA ILE A 526 14.47 -2.56 -31.38
C ILE A 526 13.88 -3.31 -32.59
N CYS A 527 12.57 -3.17 -32.84
CA CYS A 527 11.89 -3.78 -33.98
C CYS A 527 12.50 -3.34 -35.32
N VAL A 528 12.77 -2.04 -35.50
CA VAL A 528 13.42 -1.50 -36.71
C VAL A 528 14.83 -2.08 -36.89
N CYS A 529 15.61 -2.17 -35.81
CA CYS A 529 16.96 -2.75 -35.83
C CYS A 529 16.93 -4.23 -36.25
N TYR A 530 15.99 -5.03 -35.74
CA TYR A 530 15.85 -6.44 -36.13
C TYR A 530 15.36 -6.62 -37.56
N GLY A 531 14.40 -5.81 -38.02
CA GLY A 531 13.97 -5.83 -39.42
C GLY A 531 15.13 -5.54 -40.38
N SER A 532 15.95 -4.54 -40.02
CA SER A 532 17.14 -4.17 -40.78
C SER A 532 18.23 -5.25 -40.75
N MET A 533 18.45 -5.88 -39.59
CA MET A 533 19.37 -7.00 -39.43
C MET A 533 18.95 -8.19 -40.31
N TYR A 534 17.66 -8.55 -40.31
CA TYR A 534 17.15 -9.66 -41.11
C TYR A 534 17.28 -9.40 -42.61
N LYS A 535 16.98 -8.16 -43.05
CA LYS A 535 17.18 -7.73 -44.44
C LYS A 535 18.65 -7.87 -44.87
N SER A 536 19.58 -7.39 -44.04
CA SER A 536 21.02 -7.47 -44.30
C SER A 536 21.53 -8.92 -44.39
N ILE A 537 21.06 -9.82 -43.53
CA ILE A 537 21.40 -11.25 -43.57
C ILE A 537 20.86 -11.91 -44.85
N ARG A 538 19.64 -11.56 -45.27
CA ARG A 538 19.01 -12.12 -46.48
C ARG A 538 19.69 -11.64 -47.77
N GLU A 539 20.14 -10.39 -47.81
CA GLU A 539 20.89 -9.82 -48.94
C GLU A 539 22.32 -10.38 -48.99
N GLY A 540 23.01 -10.49 -47.85
CA GLY A 540 24.33 -11.13 -47.76
C GLY A 540 24.31 -12.62 -48.09
N GLY A 541 23.19 -13.31 -47.84
CA GLY A 541 22.98 -14.70 -48.22
C GLY A 541 22.86 -14.96 -49.73
N ARG A 542 22.64 -13.92 -50.55
CA ARG A 542 22.67 -14.03 -52.02
C ARG A 542 24.09 -13.97 -52.61
N THR A 543 25.08 -13.53 -51.83
CA THR A 543 26.45 -13.26 -52.31
C THR A 543 27.55 -13.96 -51.50
N GLY A 544 27.27 -14.47 -50.29
CA GLY A 544 28.24 -15.11 -49.39
C GLY A 544 28.05 -16.61 -49.15
N SER A 545 29.04 -17.24 -48.49
CA SER A 545 29.04 -18.66 -48.11
C SER A 545 27.88 -19.01 -47.15
N THR A 546 27.10 -20.04 -47.51
CA THR A 546 25.91 -20.54 -46.79
C THR A 546 26.15 -20.88 -45.31
N THR A 547 27.39 -21.22 -44.94
CA THR A 547 27.76 -21.57 -43.56
C THR A 547 27.86 -20.35 -42.64
N SER A 548 28.39 -19.22 -43.14
CA SER A 548 28.51 -17.96 -42.38
C SER A 548 27.15 -17.30 -42.12
N VAL A 549 26.25 -17.37 -43.11
CA VAL A 549 24.88 -16.88 -43.04
C VAL A 549 24.07 -17.65 -42.00
N ARG A 550 24.26 -18.98 -41.91
CA ARG A 550 23.62 -19.82 -40.89
C ARG A 550 24.09 -19.45 -39.47
N SER A 551 25.37 -19.19 -39.25
CA SER A 551 25.85 -18.77 -37.92
C SER A 551 25.27 -17.43 -37.49
N ASP A 552 25.23 -16.43 -38.37
CA ASP A 552 24.72 -15.09 -38.04
C ASP A 552 23.20 -15.11 -37.79
N LEU A 553 22.45 -15.91 -38.56
CA LEU A 553 21.01 -16.11 -38.33
C LEU A 553 20.73 -16.79 -36.98
N THR A 554 21.54 -17.78 -36.59
CA THR A 554 21.38 -18.43 -35.28
C THR A 554 21.67 -17.47 -34.13
N VAL A 555 22.63 -16.55 -34.29
CA VAL A 555 22.95 -15.53 -33.29
C VAL A 555 21.83 -14.47 -33.22
N ALA A 556 21.31 -14.02 -34.36
CA ALA A 556 20.19 -13.08 -34.42
C ALA A 556 18.91 -13.65 -33.78
N LYS A 557 18.56 -14.91 -34.07
CA LYS A 557 17.40 -15.60 -33.47
C LYS A 557 17.51 -15.68 -31.94
N ARG A 558 18.72 -15.95 -31.44
CA ARG A 558 19.00 -16.00 -29.99
C ARG A 558 18.80 -14.64 -29.32
N MET A 559 19.23 -13.56 -29.97
CA MET A 559 19.04 -12.20 -29.45
C MET A 559 17.57 -11.77 -29.50
N ALA A 560 16.86 -12.13 -30.57
CA ALA A 560 15.44 -11.84 -30.72
C ALA A 560 14.59 -12.52 -29.63
N LEU A 561 14.97 -13.73 -29.19
CA LEU A 561 14.29 -14.42 -28.09
C LEU A 561 14.35 -13.61 -26.79
N LEU A 562 15.50 -12.98 -26.50
CA LEU A 562 15.70 -12.16 -25.29
C LEU A 562 14.81 -10.91 -25.30
N VAL A 563 14.64 -10.29 -26.46
CA VAL A 563 13.75 -9.12 -26.62
C VAL A 563 12.28 -9.51 -26.57
N PHE A 564 11.92 -10.65 -27.17
CA PHE A 564 10.54 -11.12 -27.15
C PHE A 564 10.07 -11.46 -25.74
N THR A 565 10.93 -12.08 -24.91
CA THR A 565 10.58 -12.37 -23.51
C THR A 565 10.37 -11.09 -22.71
N ASP A 566 11.18 -10.06 -22.94
CA ASP A 566 11.00 -8.74 -22.31
C ASP A 566 9.68 -8.07 -22.71
N PHE A 567 9.41 -8.00 -24.02
CA PHE A 567 8.17 -7.43 -24.55
C PHE A 567 6.92 -8.15 -24.00
N ALA A 568 6.94 -9.49 -23.99
CA ALA A 568 5.82 -10.29 -23.50
C ALA A 568 5.55 -10.05 -22.00
N CYS A 569 6.58 -9.81 -21.21
CA CYS A 569 6.45 -9.53 -19.78
C CYS A 569 6.02 -8.07 -19.51
N TRP A 570 6.38 -7.12 -20.37
CA TRP A 570 6.01 -5.71 -20.23
C TRP A 570 4.61 -5.37 -20.81
N ALA A 571 4.16 -6.13 -21.82
CA ALA A 571 2.90 -5.87 -22.53
C ALA A 571 1.66 -5.73 -21.61
N PRO A 572 1.47 -6.56 -20.55
CA PRO A 572 0.35 -6.38 -19.64
C PRO A 572 0.37 -5.01 -18.93
N ILE A 573 1.52 -4.55 -18.44
CA ILE A 573 1.65 -3.24 -17.78
C ILE A 573 1.33 -2.11 -18.74
N ALA A 574 1.86 -2.19 -19.96
CA ALA A 574 1.59 -1.20 -20.99
C ALA A 574 0.10 -1.09 -21.30
N PHE A 575 -0.58 -2.24 -21.42
CA PHE A 575 -2.02 -2.30 -21.61
C PHE A 575 -2.75 -1.61 -20.46
N PHE A 576 -2.47 -1.96 -19.20
CA PHE A 576 -3.14 -1.34 -18.05
C PHE A 576 -2.86 0.15 -17.93
N GLY A 577 -1.62 0.58 -18.15
CA GLY A 577 -1.25 1.99 -18.18
C GLY A 577 -2.04 2.78 -19.23
N ILE A 578 -2.21 2.24 -20.45
CA ILE A 578 -3.01 2.87 -21.50
C ILE A 578 -4.49 2.94 -21.11
N THR A 579 -5.06 1.86 -20.56
CA THR A 579 -6.47 1.86 -20.13
C THR A 579 -6.73 2.86 -19.00
N ALA A 580 -5.76 3.05 -18.10
CA ALA A 580 -5.82 4.06 -17.06
C ALA A 580 -5.76 5.49 -17.64
N LEU A 581 -4.95 5.73 -18.68
CA LEU A 581 -4.90 7.02 -19.40
C LEU A 581 -6.20 7.32 -20.16
N LEU A 582 -6.89 6.31 -20.66
CA LEU A 582 -8.18 6.46 -21.36
C LEU A 582 -9.36 6.65 -20.40
N GLY A 583 -9.15 6.58 -19.08
CA GLY A 583 -10.20 6.75 -18.08
C GLY A 583 -11.10 5.55 -17.87
N TYR A 584 -10.77 4.39 -18.48
CA TYR A 584 -11.53 3.15 -18.36
C TYR A 584 -10.62 2.04 -17.82
N PRO A 585 -10.44 1.89 -16.49
CA PRO A 585 -9.75 0.74 -15.94
C PRO A 585 -10.60 -0.52 -16.19
N LEU A 586 -10.37 -1.19 -17.32
CA LEU A 586 -11.20 -2.28 -17.87
C LEU A 586 -11.21 -3.57 -17.02
N ILE A 587 -10.28 -3.72 -16.07
CA ILE A 587 -10.16 -4.89 -15.19
C ILE A 587 -9.77 -4.42 -13.78
N THR A 588 -10.40 -4.98 -12.75
CA THR A 588 -10.04 -4.74 -11.35
C THR A 588 -8.62 -5.23 -11.08
N VAL A 589 -7.80 -4.46 -10.34
CA VAL A 589 -6.39 -4.80 -10.12
C VAL A 589 -6.24 -6.20 -9.49
N THR A 590 -7.25 -6.67 -8.76
CA THR A 590 -7.34 -8.04 -8.21
C THR A 590 -7.03 -9.15 -9.22
N HIS A 591 -7.61 -9.12 -10.43
CA HIS A 591 -7.31 -10.12 -11.47
C HIS A 591 -6.01 -9.83 -12.22
N THR A 592 -5.61 -8.56 -12.23
CA THR A 592 -4.36 -8.07 -12.82
C THR A 592 -3.13 -8.33 -11.93
N LYS A 593 -3.30 -8.60 -10.62
CA LYS A 593 -2.21 -8.95 -9.69
C LYS A 593 -1.37 -10.10 -10.24
N ILE A 594 -2.02 -11.11 -10.84
CA ILE A 594 -1.33 -12.24 -11.49
C ILE A 594 -0.38 -11.72 -12.58
N LEU A 595 -0.85 -10.84 -13.47
CA LEU A 595 -0.04 -10.31 -14.56
C LEU A 595 1.10 -9.41 -14.07
N LEU A 596 0.84 -8.55 -13.09
CA LEU A 596 1.83 -7.58 -12.59
C LEU A 596 2.88 -8.19 -11.66
N VAL A 597 2.51 -9.19 -10.87
CA VAL A 597 3.42 -9.76 -9.86
C VAL A 597 4.09 -11.02 -10.38
N PHE A 598 3.40 -11.83 -11.21
CA PHE A 598 4.00 -13.01 -11.81
C PHE A 598 4.67 -12.69 -13.15
N PHE A 599 3.95 -12.18 -14.14
CA PHE A 599 4.49 -12.09 -15.51
C PHE A 599 5.53 -10.98 -15.69
N TYR A 600 5.32 -9.80 -15.12
CA TYR A 600 6.27 -8.69 -15.28
C TYR A 600 7.70 -9.04 -14.86
N PRO A 601 7.95 -9.68 -13.70
CA PRO A 601 9.30 -9.99 -13.27
C PRO A 601 9.86 -11.30 -13.84
N LEU A 602 9.08 -12.07 -14.61
CA LEU A 602 9.57 -13.32 -15.22
C LEU A 602 10.75 -13.06 -16.15
N ASN A 603 10.79 -11.92 -16.84
CA ASN A 603 11.90 -11.62 -17.74
C ASN A 603 13.24 -11.58 -17.00
N SER A 604 13.28 -10.93 -15.83
CA SER A 604 14.49 -10.85 -15.00
C SER A 604 14.97 -12.21 -14.48
N CYS A 605 14.05 -13.16 -14.26
CA CYS A 605 14.38 -14.54 -13.92
C CYS A 605 14.86 -15.35 -15.15
N ALA A 606 14.29 -15.09 -16.33
CA ALA A 606 14.63 -15.83 -17.55
C ALA A 606 16.01 -15.45 -18.10
N ASN A 607 16.43 -14.19 -17.95
CA ASN A 607 17.67 -13.65 -18.52
C ASN A 607 18.94 -14.48 -18.21
N PRO A 608 19.25 -14.86 -16.95
CA PRO A 608 20.38 -15.74 -16.64
C PRO A 608 20.35 -17.08 -17.39
N CYS A 609 19.17 -17.72 -17.47
CA CYS A 609 18.96 -18.97 -18.19
C CYS A 609 19.17 -18.77 -19.70
N LEU A 610 18.66 -17.67 -20.25
CA LEU A 610 18.85 -17.30 -21.65
C LEU A 610 20.34 -17.06 -21.96
N TYR A 611 21.12 -16.41 -21.08
CA TYR A 611 22.57 -16.30 -21.27
C TYR A 611 23.28 -17.65 -21.24
N ALA A 612 22.91 -18.48 -20.26
CA ALA A 612 23.44 -19.83 -20.13
C ALA A 612 23.09 -20.71 -21.34
N LEU A 613 21.97 -20.46 -22.03
CA LEU A 613 21.55 -21.25 -23.18
C LEU A 613 22.05 -20.71 -24.52
N LEU A 614 22.12 -19.39 -24.67
CA LEU A 614 22.27 -18.74 -25.97
C LEU A 614 23.67 -18.16 -26.18
N THR A 615 24.40 -17.84 -25.11
CA THR A 615 25.69 -17.13 -25.18
C THR A 615 26.87 -18.08 -24.98
N GLN A 616 27.52 -18.45 -26.08
CA GLN A 616 28.68 -19.35 -26.07
C GLN A 616 29.87 -18.80 -25.26
N GLN A 617 30.06 -17.47 -25.28
CA GLN A 617 31.11 -16.80 -24.49
C GLN A 617 30.86 -16.92 -22.98
N TYR A 618 29.61 -16.80 -22.54
CA TYR A 618 29.23 -16.94 -21.14
C TYR A 618 29.40 -18.39 -20.67
N ARG A 619 28.91 -19.38 -21.45
CA ARG A 619 29.13 -20.82 -21.19
C ARG A 619 30.61 -21.15 -20.99
N ARG A 620 31.48 -20.59 -21.83
CA ARG A 620 32.93 -20.80 -21.75
C ARG A 620 33.49 -20.34 -20.41
N ASP A 621 33.18 -19.11 -20.03
CA ASP A 621 33.71 -18.50 -18.81
C ASP A 621 33.12 -19.18 -17.56
N PHE A 622 31.85 -19.59 -17.62
CA PHE A 622 31.20 -20.42 -16.59
C PHE A 622 31.94 -21.75 -16.38
N PHE A 623 32.20 -22.54 -17.43
CA PHE A 623 32.89 -23.81 -17.28
C PHE A 623 34.34 -23.65 -16.81
N ILE A 624 35.02 -22.57 -17.21
CA ILE A 624 36.38 -22.27 -16.73
C ILE A 624 36.37 -21.94 -15.22
N LEU A 625 35.38 -21.17 -14.75
CA LEU A 625 35.22 -20.87 -13.33
C LEU A 625 34.91 -22.14 -12.53
N MET A 626 33.96 -22.96 -12.99
CA MET A 626 33.63 -24.25 -12.36
C MET A 626 34.85 -25.18 -12.27
N GLY A 627 35.67 -25.21 -13.34
CA GLY A 627 36.91 -25.99 -13.37
C GLY A 627 37.93 -25.56 -12.32
N ARG A 628 37.93 -24.27 -11.89
CA ARG A 628 38.80 -23.77 -10.80
C ARG A 628 38.37 -24.28 -9.42
N TYR A 629 37.06 -24.43 -9.21
CA TYR A 629 36.50 -25.02 -7.98
C TYR A 629 36.46 -26.56 -8.01
N GLY A 630 37.12 -27.18 -9.00
CA GLY A 630 37.24 -28.63 -9.11
C GLY A 630 36.07 -29.35 -9.78
N ILE A 631 35.05 -28.62 -10.24
CA ILE A 631 33.84 -29.18 -10.85
C ILE A 631 33.92 -29.10 -12.38
N CYS A 632 33.59 -30.17 -13.10
CA CYS A 632 33.60 -30.23 -14.58
C CYS A 632 34.94 -29.88 -15.27
N LYS A 633 36.08 -30.34 -14.72
CA LYS A 633 37.43 -30.08 -15.27
C LYS A 633 37.56 -30.46 -16.76
N ASP A 634 37.05 -31.61 -17.19
CA ASP A 634 37.10 -32.06 -18.59
C ASP A 634 36.43 -31.09 -19.58
N ARG A 635 35.33 -30.47 -19.16
CA ARG A 635 34.59 -29.51 -20.00
C ARG A 635 35.28 -28.15 -20.03
N ALA A 636 35.93 -27.75 -18.93
CA ALA A 636 36.78 -26.57 -18.87
C ALA A 636 38.01 -26.70 -19.79
N GLU A 637 38.63 -27.89 -19.84
CA GLU A 637 39.80 -28.15 -20.70
C GLU A 637 39.47 -28.16 -22.19
N ARG A 638 38.33 -28.76 -22.60
CA ARG A 638 37.85 -28.67 -24.00
C ARG A 638 37.64 -27.23 -24.45
N HIS A 639 37.19 -26.35 -23.56
CA HIS A 639 36.99 -24.94 -23.86
C HIS A 639 38.28 -24.10 -23.85
N LYS A 640 39.33 -24.55 -23.14
CA LYS A 640 40.68 -23.96 -23.21
C LYS A 640 41.41 -24.36 -24.50
N GLY A 641 41.22 -25.58 -25.00
CA GLY A 641 41.87 -26.12 -26.20
C GLY A 641 41.46 -25.46 -27.53
N ALA A 642 40.32 -24.75 -27.58
CA ALA A 642 39.83 -24.11 -28.81
C ALA A 642 40.57 -22.81 -29.22
N ILE A 643 41.55 -22.34 -28.42
CA ILE A 643 42.24 -21.04 -28.63
C ILE A 643 43.68 -21.23 -29.15
N GLY A 644 44.22 -22.44 -29.16
CA GLY A 644 45.56 -22.72 -29.66
C GLY A 644 45.51 -23.74 -30.80
N GLY A 645 45.63 -23.29 -32.04
CA GLY A 645 45.86 -24.18 -33.17
C GLY A 645 47.22 -24.88 -33.02
N LYS A 646 47.26 -26.03 -32.36
CA LYS A 646 48.13 -27.17 -32.65
C LYS A 646 47.38 -28.45 -32.26
N PRO A 647 47.18 -29.41 -33.17
CA PRO A 647 46.77 -30.75 -32.77
C PRO A 647 47.88 -31.30 -31.85
N LEU A 648 47.50 -31.82 -30.68
CA LEU A 648 48.43 -32.66 -29.91
C LEU A 648 48.76 -33.89 -30.78
N PRO A 649 50.04 -34.20 -31.00
CA PRO A 649 50.41 -35.38 -31.75
C PRO A 649 49.98 -36.62 -30.99
N TYR A 650 49.45 -37.57 -31.74
CA TYR A 650 49.15 -38.92 -31.31
C TYR A 650 50.39 -39.54 -30.63
N GLY A 651 50.29 -39.80 -29.33
CA GLY A 651 51.27 -40.55 -28.54
C GLY A 651 50.61 -41.81 -28.01
N SER A 652 51.02 -42.93 -28.58
CA SER A 652 50.69 -44.32 -28.23
C SER A 652 50.72 -44.65 -26.74
N GLY A 653 49.70 -45.35 -26.24
CA GLY A 653 49.83 -46.16 -25.02
C GLY A 653 48.52 -46.52 -24.32
N LEU A 654 48.10 -47.78 -24.48
CA LEU A 654 47.05 -48.54 -23.77
C LEU A 654 45.59 -48.40 -24.23
N GLN A 655 45.25 -49.26 -25.19
CA GLN A 655 43.93 -49.83 -25.38
C GLN A 655 43.40 -50.40 -24.06
N TYR A 656 42.29 -49.85 -23.53
CA TYR A 656 41.36 -50.64 -22.75
C TYR A 656 40.19 -51.04 -23.65
N LYS A 657 40.29 -52.26 -24.17
CA LYS A 657 39.28 -52.97 -24.95
C LYS A 657 38.05 -53.17 -24.04
N LYS A 658 36.95 -52.47 -24.29
CA LYS A 658 35.64 -52.88 -23.74
C LYS A 658 34.94 -53.72 -24.80
N THR A 659 35.18 -55.02 -24.72
CA THR A 659 34.31 -56.05 -25.28
C THR A 659 32.94 -55.94 -24.60
N CYS A 660 31.92 -55.51 -25.33
CA CYS A 660 30.54 -55.86 -24.99
C CYS A 660 30.25 -57.23 -25.61
N VAL A 661 29.99 -58.20 -24.75
CA VAL A 661 29.41 -59.50 -25.11
C VAL A 661 27.92 -59.26 -25.30
N ASP A 662 27.45 -59.32 -26.55
CA ASP A 662 26.03 -59.48 -26.85
C ASP A 662 25.75 -60.97 -27.05
N SER A 663 24.92 -61.51 -26.15
CA SER A 663 24.34 -62.84 -26.31
C SER A 663 23.21 -62.77 -27.32
N SER A 664 23.42 -63.43 -28.46
CA SER A 664 22.47 -63.62 -29.55
C SER A 664 21.24 -64.44 -29.13
N MET A 665 20.04 -64.01 -29.54
CA MET A 665 18.98 -64.91 -29.99
C MET A 665 18.28 -64.38 -31.25
N LYS A 666 18.06 -65.32 -32.18
CA LYS A 666 17.64 -65.20 -33.59
C LYS A 666 16.18 -64.74 -33.77
N ALA A 667 15.87 -64.08 -34.90
CA ALA A 667 15.01 -64.62 -35.99
C ALA A 667 14.65 -63.57 -37.07
N GLY A 668 14.96 -63.90 -38.34
CA GLY A 668 14.13 -63.80 -39.56
C GLY A 668 13.47 -62.48 -40.04
N GLY A 669 13.71 -62.14 -41.32
CA GLY A 669 12.62 -61.75 -42.25
C GLY A 669 12.58 -60.33 -42.85
N ALA A 670 12.91 -60.24 -44.15
CA ALA A 670 12.31 -59.45 -45.25
C ALA A 670 11.92 -57.95 -45.13
N SER A 671 12.47 -57.16 -46.09
CA SER A 671 11.85 -56.13 -46.96
C SER A 671 10.71 -55.22 -46.47
N GLN A 672 10.91 -53.88 -46.49
CA GLN A 672 10.17 -52.93 -47.35
C GLN A 672 10.54 -51.45 -47.12
N ARG A 673 10.31 -50.65 -48.17
CA ARG A 673 10.41 -49.17 -48.28
C ARG A 673 9.53 -48.41 -47.28
N GLY A 674 9.97 -47.22 -46.87
CA GLY A 674 9.11 -46.19 -46.29
C GLY A 674 9.86 -44.90 -45.95
N SER A 675 9.57 -43.82 -46.67
CA SER A 675 10.07 -42.46 -46.43
C SER A 675 9.53 -41.87 -45.12
N ALA A 676 10.37 -41.17 -44.35
CA ALA A 676 9.92 -40.16 -43.39
C ALA A 676 11.02 -39.12 -43.09
N MET A 677 10.65 -37.85 -43.22
CA MET A 677 11.41 -36.66 -42.81
C MET A 677 12.00 -36.80 -41.41
N THR A 678 13.29 -36.47 -41.25
CA THR A 678 13.90 -36.27 -39.92
C THR A 678 14.13 -34.78 -39.69
N SER A 679 13.25 -34.19 -38.88
CA SER A 679 13.50 -32.92 -38.19
C SER A 679 14.52 -33.17 -37.10
N MET A 680 15.76 -32.69 -37.25
CA MET A 680 16.76 -32.73 -36.18
C MET A 680 16.50 -31.58 -35.20
N THR A 681 15.74 -31.86 -34.14
CA THR A 681 15.85 -31.13 -32.87
C THR A 681 16.82 -31.90 -31.98
N THR A 682 18.07 -31.43 -31.91
CA THR A 682 19.02 -31.91 -30.89
C THR A 682 18.63 -31.29 -29.55
N VAL A 683 17.84 -32.02 -28.78
CA VAL A 683 17.70 -31.83 -27.34
C VAL A 683 19.01 -32.32 -26.71
N VAL A 684 19.89 -31.40 -26.32
CA VAL A 684 21.00 -31.74 -25.43
C VAL A 684 20.44 -31.78 -24.02
N SER A 685 20.13 -32.99 -23.55
CA SER A 685 19.73 -33.24 -22.16
C SER A 685 20.82 -32.76 -21.20
N VAL A 686 20.40 -31.99 -20.19
CA VAL A 686 21.26 -31.53 -19.09
C VAL A 686 21.03 -32.46 -17.92
N GLU A 687 21.85 -33.51 -17.80
CA GLU A 687 21.95 -34.29 -16.58
C GLU A 687 23.38 -34.15 -16.03
N CYS A 688 23.48 -33.61 -14.82
CA CYS A 688 24.63 -33.82 -13.94
C CYS A 688 24.27 -34.99 -13.03
N PRO A 689 24.97 -36.14 -13.09
CA PRO A 689 24.83 -37.14 -12.04
C PRO A 689 25.61 -36.64 -10.82
N MET A 690 24.87 -36.23 -9.79
CA MET A 690 25.41 -35.99 -8.45
C MET A 690 25.63 -37.33 -7.72
N LEU A 691 26.78 -37.43 -7.06
CA LEU A 691 27.18 -38.41 -6.04
C LEU A 691 27.16 -39.91 -6.41
N ARG A 692 28.36 -40.47 -6.62
CA ARG A 692 28.69 -41.82 -6.15
C ARG A 692 29.94 -41.80 -5.28
N THR A 693 29.74 -42.25 -4.05
CA THR A 693 30.72 -42.53 -3.02
C THR A 693 31.74 -43.55 -3.51
N CYS A 694 33.04 -43.22 -3.42
CA CYS A 694 34.11 -44.21 -3.54
C CYS A 694 34.23 -44.98 -2.22
N SER A 695 33.71 -46.20 -2.20
CA SER A 695 34.15 -47.26 -1.29
C SER A 695 35.62 -47.60 -1.58
N ARG A 696 36.46 -47.60 -0.54
CA ARG A 696 37.85 -48.07 -0.61
C ARG A 696 38.02 -49.16 0.45
N ASN A 697 38.00 -50.41 0.01
CA ASN A 697 38.51 -51.54 0.77
C ASN A 697 39.97 -51.80 0.35
N SER A 698 40.91 -51.65 1.27
CA SER A 698 42.14 -52.44 1.30
C SER A 698 42.74 -52.41 2.70
N SER A 699 42.75 -53.58 3.32
CA SER A 699 43.39 -53.98 4.57
C SER A 699 44.92 -53.84 4.56
N SER A 700 45.52 -53.31 5.61
CA SER A 700 46.38 -54.06 6.56
C SER A 700 47.18 -53.14 7.50
N ASN A 701 47.11 -53.49 8.79
CA ASN A 701 48.11 -53.36 9.87
C ASN A 701 48.79 -52.01 10.13
N TYR A 702 48.39 -51.34 11.22
CA TYR A 702 49.21 -51.14 12.44
C TYR A 702 48.40 -50.29 13.46
N ARG A 703 48.44 -50.68 14.74
CA ARG A 703 48.00 -49.97 15.97
C ARG A 703 49.10 -50.25 17.02
N PRO A 704 49.17 -49.58 18.20
CA PRO A 704 48.29 -48.52 18.74
C PRO A 704 49.04 -47.35 19.43
N GLU A 705 48.30 -46.28 19.80
CA GLU A 705 48.41 -45.50 21.05
C GLU A 705 47.29 -44.42 21.01
N SER A 706 46.22 -44.58 21.80
CA SER A 706 45.96 -44.06 23.16
C SER A 706 45.24 -42.68 23.16
N VAL A 707 43.93 -42.70 23.43
CA VAL A 707 43.25 -42.05 24.60
C VAL A 707 42.83 -40.60 24.34
N MET A 708 41.52 -40.32 24.20
CA MET A 708 40.65 -39.87 25.31
C MET A 708 39.20 -39.67 24.81
N ALA A 709 38.26 -40.04 25.67
CA ALA A 709 36.81 -40.08 25.46
C ALA A 709 36.10 -38.78 25.92
N LEU A 710 34.82 -38.66 25.53
CA LEU A 710 33.68 -37.89 26.11
C LEU A 710 32.94 -37.16 24.99
N SER A 711 31.61 -37.10 24.90
CA SER A 711 30.47 -37.88 25.39
C SER A 711 29.25 -37.26 24.69
N ASP A 712 28.20 -38.06 24.53
CA ASP A 712 26.93 -37.70 23.92
C ASP A 712 26.32 -36.39 24.43
N PHE A 713 25.71 -35.60 23.54
CA PHE A 713 24.48 -34.87 23.86
C PHE A 713 23.58 -34.75 22.64
N ASN A 714 22.41 -35.36 22.79
CA ASN A 714 21.33 -35.49 21.83
C ASN A 714 20.32 -34.37 22.15
N VAL A 715 19.96 -33.50 21.20
CA VAL A 715 18.91 -32.48 21.40
C VAL A 715 17.92 -32.49 20.24
N ARG A 716 16.71 -32.92 20.58
CA ARG A 716 15.45 -32.78 19.83
C ARG A 716 15.02 -31.31 19.75
N ASN A 717 14.22 -31.02 18.71
CA ASN A 717 13.16 -30.00 18.64
C ASN A 717 13.42 -28.61 19.25
N THR A 718 13.49 -27.60 18.39
CA THR A 718 12.86 -26.29 18.66
C THR A 718 12.39 -25.64 17.36
N ASN A 719 11.07 -25.70 17.13
CA ASN A 719 10.35 -24.69 16.38
C ASN A 719 10.22 -23.47 17.30
N ASN A 720 10.79 -22.33 16.95
CA ASN A 720 10.48 -21.04 17.57
C ASN A 720 10.68 -19.92 16.54
N PHE A 721 9.62 -19.62 15.79
CA PHE A 721 9.45 -18.38 15.03
C PHE A 721 8.66 -17.39 15.90
N HIS A 722 9.32 -16.81 16.90
CA HIS A 722 8.76 -15.69 17.69
C HIS A 722 9.91 -14.82 18.19
N ASP A 723 10.40 -13.90 17.35
CA ASP A 723 11.22 -12.76 17.77
C ASP A 723 11.33 -11.71 16.65
N CYS A 724 10.19 -11.22 16.15
CA CYS A 724 10.15 -10.03 15.27
C CYS A 724 9.54 -8.79 15.94
N ASN A 725 8.91 -8.92 17.11
CA ASN A 725 8.31 -7.78 17.82
C ASN A 725 9.31 -6.92 18.62
N LYS A 726 10.61 -7.20 18.55
CA LYS A 726 11.63 -6.50 19.36
C LYS A 726 12.36 -5.35 18.67
N TYR A 727 12.11 -5.08 17.39
CA TYR A 727 12.80 -4.00 16.65
C TYR A 727 11.99 -2.72 16.42
N ILE A 728 10.85 -2.54 17.11
CA ILE A 728 10.01 -1.32 16.97
C ILE A 728 9.80 -0.56 18.30
N ALA A 729 10.35 -1.05 19.42
CA ALA A 729 10.18 -0.39 20.72
C ALA A 729 11.52 -0.09 21.40
N SER A 730 12.26 0.89 20.87
CA SER A 730 13.22 1.66 21.67
C SER A 730 13.63 2.94 20.94
N GLU A 731 12.81 3.97 21.04
CA GLU A 731 13.29 5.35 21.17
C GLU A 731 12.17 6.22 21.75
N ASN A 732 12.45 6.78 22.94
CA ASN A 732 11.73 7.80 23.72
C ASN A 732 10.65 7.33 24.71
N LEU A 733 11.16 7.03 25.90
CA LEU A 733 10.68 7.55 27.19
C LEU A 733 10.47 9.07 27.15
#